data_AF-A0A562VCH5-F1
#
_entry.id   AF-A0A562VCH5-F1
#
_cell.length_a   1.000
_cell.length_b   1.000
_cell.length_c   1.000
_cell.angle_alpha   90.00
_cell.angle_beta   90.00
_cell.angle_gamma   90.00
#
_symmetry.space_group_name_H-M   'P 1'
#
loop_
_entity.id
_entity.type
_entity.pdbx_description
1 polymer ?
#
loop_
_entity_poly.entity_id
_entity_poly.type
_entity_poly.pdbx_seq_one_letter_code
_entity_poly.pdbx_strand_id
1 'polypeptide(L)'
;MRVLLIDNHDSYTYNLYQLLATELGCTPVVMTHDDPRLLTDSVAAFDVVVVSPGPGRPQRPSDLGHVRHVLDAHPGLPTLGVCLGHQALAHLAGARVVTTRPRHGHPARVYHDGTGLFRGVPDGFTAIRYHSLHVARPLPEPLREIAVADDDTVMAVRHLGLPRWGVQFHPESVATEHGARLVRNFADLAAPGRRPATIPAPRSGSAPRRERAAGREPVLAVATLDRAVSTPELFRRRFGDSSHAFWLDSSLAEPGRARFSFLGDTGGPLGQVLRYRVGSGAVQVTDAAGTRDEPGDVFQAIRRRLERFRHTGSHLPFDLTTGMVGYFGYELKADCGGDTAHAASTPDAMWLLADRLVAVDHQEDRTYVVALSTPDPDARRIATDWTTRTAAALTELPDPAPSAPPPVSAAGDRAPVLAREEAGYLADVESCLAELRAGESYEICLTNRVTLDPVADPLDYHLALRRRNPAPYAAYLRLGEFAVMSSSPERFIRVHTDGTVESRPIKGTVARHPDPVLDEAGRASLTASAKTRAENLMIVDLLRNDLGRVCDPGSVTVPEFLVTETYATVHQLVSTVRGRLPGHVSPVDCVRACFPGGSMTGAPKLRTMRIIDRLEGRARGVYSGALGYFGFGGGADLSIVIRTAVWEGSELTVGTGGAVVLDSDPAEEFAETMVKAAALVAAREDLRTAVTPETATSTH
;
A
#
# COMPACT_ATOMS: atom_id res chain seq x y z
N MET A 1 19.06 -23.38 -15.03
CA MET A 1 19.16 -22.16 -15.85
C MET A 1 19.41 -20.99 -14.92
N ARG A 2 20.31 -20.06 -15.25
CA ARG A 2 20.56 -18.82 -14.53
C ARG A 2 19.94 -17.67 -15.32
N VAL A 3 19.02 -16.95 -14.68
CA VAL A 3 18.24 -15.87 -15.30
C VAL A 3 18.70 -14.55 -14.70
N LEU A 4 19.09 -13.60 -15.55
CA LEU A 4 19.26 -12.19 -15.17
C LEU A 4 17.98 -11.44 -15.57
N LEU A 5 17.32 -10.79 -14.61
CA LEU A 5 16.22 -9.87 -14.85
C LEU A 5 16.72 -8.45 -14.61
N ILE A 6 16.77 -7.64 -15.66
CA ILE A 6 17.15 -6.22 -15.58
C ILE A 6 15.89 -5.40 -15.32
N ASP A 7 15.81 -4.76 -14.16
CA ASP A 7 14.70 -3.90 -13.71
C ASP A 7 14.93 -2.45 -14.16
N ASN A 8 14.15 -1.97 -15.14
CA ASN A 8 14.11 -0.56 -15.54
C ASN A 8 13.26 0.30 -14.57
N HIS A 9 13.27 -0.02 -13.28
CA HIS A 9 12.44 0.59 -12.23
C HIS A 9 10.94 0.59 -12.51
N ASP A 10 10.42 -0.51 -13.06
CA ASP A 10 8.99 -0.65 -13.30
C ASP A 10 8.23 -1.12 -12.05
N SER A 11 6.93 -0.87 -12.05
CA SER A 11 6.02 -1.36 -11.02
C SER A 11 5.46 -2.75 -11.28
N TYR A 12 5.91 -3.47 -12.32
CA TYR A 12 5.51 -4.84 -12.63
C TYR A 12 6.68 -5.83 -12.75
N THR A 13 7.93 -5.37 -12.57
CA THR A 13 9.13 -6.22 -12.69
C THR A 13 9.08 -7.46 -11.79
N TYR A 14 8.58 -7.32 -10.55
CA TYR A 14 8.51 -8.46 -9.64
C TYR A 14 7.34 -9.41 -9.93
N ASN A 15 6.33 -8.99 -10.73
CA ASN A 15 5.37 -9.94 -11.30
C ASN A 15 6.07 -10.83 -12.33
N LEU A 16 6.93 -10.23 -13.16
CA LEU A 16 7.73 -10.96 -14.13
C LEU A 16 8.75 -11.87 -13.45
N TYR A 17 9.39 -11.42 -12.36
CA TYR A 17 10.21 -12.24 -11.49
C TYR A 17 9.46 -13.47 -10.96
N GLN A 18 8.25 -13.29 -10.44
CA GLN A 18 7.42 -14.39 -9.90
C GLN A 18 7.03 -15.38 -11.01
N LEU A 19 6.66 -14.88 -12.20
CA LEU A 19 6.35 -15.69 -13.36
C LEU A 19 7.57 -16.50 -13.83
N LEU A 20 8.71 -15.84 -14.00
CA LEU A 20 9.97 -16.47 -14.40
C LEU A 20 10.40 -17.53 -13.38
N ALA A 21 10.36 -17.19 -12.09
CA ALA A 21 10.77 -18.10 -11.04
C ALA A 21 9.94 -19.39 -11.07
N THR A 22 8.63 -19.25 -11.16
CA THR A 22 7.67 -20.36 -11.17
C THR A 22 7.84 -21.24 -12.41
N GLU A 23 7.92 -20.63 -13.60
CA GLU A 23 7.92 -21.39 -14.85
C GLU A 23 9.29 -21.98 -15.22
N LEU A 24 10.38 -21.33 -14.81
CA LEU A 24 11.75 -21.77 -15.11
C LEU A 24 12.34 -22.62 -13.98
N GLY A 25 11.70 -22.59 -12.82
CA GLY A 25 12.09 -23.36 -11.66
C GLY A 25 13.38 -22.87 -10.98
N CYS A 26 13.76 -21.61 -11.23
CA CYS A 26 14.92 -20.97 -10.64
C CYS A 26 14.64 -19.50 -10.33
N THR A 27 15.16 -19.02 -9.21
CA THR A 27 15.02 -17.62 -8.83
C THR A 27 15.88 -16.71 -9.73
N PRO A 28 15.30 -15.74 -10.45
CA PRO A 28 16.08 -14.76 -11.21
C PRO A 28 16.96 -13.90 -10.30
N VAL A 29 18.14 -13.52 -10.80
CA VAL A 29 18.92 -12.45 -10.18
C VAL A 29 18.40 -11.13 -10.75
N VAL A 30 17.94 -10.23 -9.88
CA VAL A 30 17.46 -8.91 -10.28
C VAL A 30 18.60 -7.89 -10.15
N MET A 31 18.82 -7.11 -11.20
CA MET A 31 19.72 -5.95 -11.20
C MET A 31 18.95 -4.77 -11.78
N THR A 32 19.03 -3.58 -11.17
CA THR A 32 18.43 -2.39 -11.78
C THR A 32 19.20 -2.01 -13.03
N HIS A 33 18.55 -1.32 -13.97
CA HIS A 33 19.16 -0.95 -15.24
C HIS A 33 20.40 -0.06 -15.08
N ASP A 34 20.55 0.62 -13.95
CA ASP A 34 21.69 1.45 -13.55
C ASP A 34 22.70 0.74 -12.62
N ASP A 35 22.54 -0.57 -12.38
CA ASP A 35 23.45 -1.32 -11.52
C ASP A 35 24.84 -1.46 -12.19
N PRO A 36 25.93 -0.99 -11.55
CA PRO A 36 27.27 -1.02 -12.13
C PRO A 36 27.79 -2.44 -12.41
N ARG A 37 27.21 -3.48 -11.78
CA ARG A 37 27.55 -4.88 -12.09
C ARG A 37 27.19 -5.26 -13.52
N LEU A 38 26.24 -4.57 -14.15
CA LEU A 38 25.89 -4.78 -15.56
C LEU A 38 27.00 -4.39 -16.54
N LEU A 39 28.00 -3.61 -16.08
CA LEU A 39 29.19 -3.23 -16.87
C LEU A 39 30.34 -4.22 -16.75
N THR A 40 30.14 -5.35 -16.05
CA THR A 40 31.19 -6.34 -15.77
C THR A 40 30.95 -7.62 -16.54
N ASP A 41 32.01 -8.42 -16.73
CA ASP A 41 31.92 -9.73 -17.39
C ASP A 41 31.06 -10.75 -16.62
N SER A 42 30.60 -10.43 -15.41
CA SER A 42 29.72 -11.31 -14.63
C SER A 42 28.38 -11.60 -15.32
N VAL A 43 27.95 -10.74 -16.25
CA VAL A 43 26.74 -10.92 -17.05
C VAL A 43 26.86 -12.14 -17.99
N ALA A 44 28.06 -12.46 -18.47
CA ALA A 44 28.29 -13.62 -19.33
C ALA A 44 28.04 -14.97 -18.61
N ALA A 45 27.93 -14.95 -17.27
CA ALA A 45 27.69 -16.15 -16.47
C ALA A 45 26.21 -16.55 -16.40
N PHE A 46 25.29 -15.75 -16.96
CA PHE A 46 23.87 -16.07 -17.06
C PHE A 46 23.55 -16.84 -18.33
N ASP A 47 22.52 -17.68 -18.28
CA ASP A 47 22.07 -18.43 -19.45
C ASP A 47 21.10 -17.58 -20.31
N VAL A 48 20.34 -16.67 -19.67
CA VAL A 48 19.37 -15.79 -20.34
C VAL A 48 19.28 -14.44 -19.64
N VAL A 49 18.88 -13.42 -20.42
CA VAL A 49 18.54 -12.07 -19.93
C VAL A 49 17.08 -11.76 -20.21
N VAL A 50 16.41 -11.17 -19.25
CA VAL A 50 15.09 -10.58 -19.43
C VAL A 50 15.19 -9.09 -19.10
N VAL A 51 14.79 -8.24 -20.04
CA VAL A 51 14.72 -6.78 -19.83
C VAL A 51 13.28 -6.44 -19.52
N SER A 52 13.04 -5.94 -18.32
CA SER A 52 11.69 -5.63 -17.82
C SER A 52 11.02 -4.49 -18.60
N PRO A 53 9.71 -4.27 -18.37
CA PRO A 53 9.09 -2.98 -18.68
C PRO A 53 9.77 -1.82 -17.94
N GLY A 54 9.32 -0.59 -18.18
CA GLY A 54 9.82 0.60 -17.48
C GLY A 54 9.17 1.88 -18.00
N PRO A 55 9.26 2.98 -17.24
CA PRO A 55 8.79 4.28 -17.69
C PRO A 55 9.75 4.89 -18.74
N GLY A 56 9.26 5.91 -19.42
CA GLY A 56 10.07 6.69 -20.36
C GLY A 56 10.18 6.02 -21.72
N ARG A 57 11.36 6.08 -22.35
CA ARG A 57 11.52 5.68 -23.76
C ARG A 57 12.93 5.24 -24.13
N PRO A 58 13.08 4.30 -25.08
CA PRO A 58 14.39 3.76 -25.43
C PRO A 58 15.34 4.76 -26.10
N GLN A 59 14.83 5.87 -26.65
CA GLN A 59 15.68 6.93 -27.22
C GLN A 59 16.42 7.75 -26.16
N ARG A 60 16.01 7.68 -24.90
CA ARG A 60 16.67 8.40 -23.81
C ARG A 60 17.61 7.45 -23.10
N PRO A 61 18.94 7.69 -23.15
CA PRO A 61 19.91 6.78 -22.54
C PRO A 61 19.70 6.57 -21.03
N SER A 62 19.20 7.57 -20.31
CA SER A 62 18.88 7.47 -18.87
C SER A 62 17.82 6.42 -18.56
N ASP A 63 16.89 6.19 -19.49
CA ASP A 63 15.76 5.28 -19.29
C ASP A 63 16.17 3.82 -19.57
N LEU A 64 17.28 3.61 -20.29
CA LEU A 64 17.86 2.29 -20.56
C LEU A 64 19.10 1.97 -19.71
N GLY A 65 19.75 2.98 -19.11
CA GLY A 65 20.91 2.79 -18.26
C GLY A 65 21.99 1.95 -18.96
N HIS A 66 22.33 0.82 -18.36
CA HIS A 66 23.34 -0.12 -18.85
C HIS A 66 22.76 -1.24 -19.73
N VAL A 67 21.46 -1.27 -20.01
CA VAL A 67 20.83 -2.28 -20.88
C VAL A 67 21.50 -2.32 -22.25
N ARG A 68 21.77 -1.16 -22.85
CA ARG A 68 22.47 -1.10 -24.15
C ARG A 68 23.84 -1.78 -24.09
N HIS A 69 24.62 -1.50 -23.03
CA HIS A 69 25.93 -2.12 -22.87
C HIS A 69 25.84 -3.64 -22.77
N VAL A 70 24.91 -4.16 -21.97
CA VAL A 70 24.68 -5.62 -21.85
C VAL A 70 24.37 -6.26 -23.20
N LEU A 71 23.49 -5.62 -23.99
CA LEU A 71 23.11 -6.13 -25.30
C LEU A 71 24.26 -6.04 -26.31
N ASP A 72 25.07 -4.98 -26.27
CA ASP A 72 26.18 -4.81 -27.20
C ASP A 72 27.36 -5.73 -26.86
N ALA A 73 27.66 -5.93 -25.56
CA ALA A 73 28.76 -6.76 -25.08
C ALA A 73 28.47 -8.27 -25.16
N HIS A 74 27.19 -8.67 -25.11
CA HIS A 74 26.78 -10.08 -25.10
C HIS A 74 25.76 -10.41 -26.20
N PRO A 75 26.13 -10.30 -27.50
CA PRO A 75 25.21 -10.50 -28.61
C PRO A 75 24.61 -11.91 -28.68
N GLY A 76 25.36 -12.93 -28.23
CA GLY A 76 24.93 -14.32 -28.22
C GLY A 76 24.06 -14.73 -27.04
N LEU A 77 23.83 -13.84 -26.06
CA LEU A 77 23.06 -14.15 -24.86
C LEU A 77 21.55 -14.05 -25.15
N PRO A 78 20.78 -15.15 -25.03
CA PRO A 78 19.35 -15.12 -25.31
C PRO A 78 18.63 -14.07 -24.47
N THR A 79 17.88 -13.19 -25.13
CA THR A 79 17.24 -12.04 -24.50
C THR A 79 15.74 -11.99 -24.79
N LEU A 80 14.94 -11.78 -23.74
CA LEU A 80 13.53 -11.41 -23.84
C LEU A 80 13.33 -9.97 -23.37
N GLY A 81 12.80 -9.10 -24.22
CA GLY A 81 12.39 -7.75 -23.85
C GLY A 81 10.87 -7.66 -23.63
N VAL A 82 10.42 -7.03 -22.55
CA VAL A 82 8.99 -6.81 -22.26
C VAL A 82 8.71 -5.31 -22.24
N CYS A 83 7.68 -4.86 -22.95
CA CYS A 83 7.29 -3.45 -23.08
C CYS A 83 8.48 -2.52 -23.41
N LEU A 84 9.03 -1.74 -22.46
CA LEU A 84 10.25 -0.94 -22.68
C LEU A 84 11.43 -1.81 -23.16
N GLY A 85 11.60 -3.02 -22.63
CA GLY A 85 12.61 -3.97 -23.11
C GLY A 85 12.39 -4.38 -24.57
N HIS A 86 11.14 -4.57 -25.00
CA HIS A 86 10.80 -4.83 -26.42
C HIS A 86 11.14 -3.61 -27.29
N GLN A 87 10.77 -2.42 -26.84
CA GLN A 87 11.05 -1.17 -27.52
C GLN A 87 12.56 -0.90 -27.61
N ALA A 88 13.33 -1.23 -26.57
CA ALA A 88 14.79 -1.11 -26.55
C ALA A 88 15.44 -2.04 -27.59
N LEU A 89 15.05 -3.32 -27.62
CA LEU A 89 15.56 -4.27 -28.62
C LEU A 89 15.27 -3.81 -30.04
N ALA A 90 14.06 -3.33 -30.30
CA ALA A 90 13.67 -2.82 -31.61
C ALA A 90 14.44 -1.54 -31.97
N HIS A 91 14.54 -0.59 -31.04
CA HIS A 91 15.23 0.69 -31.23
C HIS A 91 16.72 0.49 -31.53
N LEU A 92 17.39 -0.38 -30.77
CA LEU A 92 18.81 -0.69 -30.95
C LEU A 92 19.08 -1.45 -32.26
N ALA A 93 18.09 -2.16 -32.79
CA ALA A 93 18.12 -2.77 -34.12
C ALA A 93 17.70 -1.79 -35.26
N GLY A 94 17.53 -0.50 -34.95
CA GLY A 94 17.25 0.57 -35.92
C GLY A 94 15.77 0.86 -36.17
N ALA A 95 14.84 0.21 -35.45
CA ALA A 95 13.42 0.49 -35.62
C ALA A 95 13.03 1.83 -34.99
N ARG A 96 11.97 2.44 -35.52
CA ARG A 96 11.40 3.65 -34.93
C ARG A 96 10.44 3.27 -33.81
N VAL A 97 10.61 3.86 -32.63
CA VAL A 97 9.64 3.81 -31.54
C VAL A 97 8.94 5.15 -31.44
N VAL A 98 7.62 5.17 -31.58
CA VAL A 98 6.83 6.41 -31.67
C VAL A 98 5.66 6.39 -30.69
N THR A 99 5.17 7.58 -30.35
CA THR A 99 3.94 7.75 -29.55
C THR A 99 2.74 7.16 -30.27
N THR A 100 1.87 6.51 -29.51
CA THR A 100 0.59 5.98 -29.98
C THR A 100 -0.53 6.45 -29.08
N ARG A 101 -1.77 6.05 -29.37
CA ARG A 101 -2.86 6.17 -28.40
C ARG A 101 -2.48 5.36 -27.15
N PRO A 102 -2.30 6.00 -25.99
CA PRO A 102 -1.90 5.29 -24.77
C PRO A 102 -2.85 4.17 -24.39
N ARG A 103 -2.30 3.08 -23.86
CA ARG A 103 -3.02 1.90 -23.41
C ARG A 103 -2.45 1.48 -22.05
N HIS A 104 -3.11 1.88 -20.96
CA HIS A 104 -2.72 1.52 -19.60
C HIS A 104 -3.80 0.62 -18.99
N GLY A 105 -3.46 -0.62 -18.64
CA GLY A 105 -4.42 -1.60 -18.12
C GLY A 105 -5.44 -2.08 -19.14
N HIS A 106 -5.11 -2.02 -20.43
CA HIS A 106 -6.06 -2.30 -21.51
C HIS A 106 -5.86 -3.71 -22.10
N PRO A 107 -6.92 -4.52 -22.21
CA PRO A 107 -6.88 -5.78 -22.94
C PRO A 107 -6.84 -5.54 -24.45
N ALA A 108 -6.10 -6.37 -25.18
CA ALA A 108 -6.10 -6.43 -26.63
C ALA A 108 -6.04 -7.88 -27.10
N ARG A 109 -6.67 -8.17 -28.24
CA ARG A 109 -6.52 -9.47 -28.92
C ARG A 109 -5.21 -9.47 -29.70
N VAL A 110 -4.39 -10.50 -29.53
CA VAL A 110 -3.05 -10.62 -30.14
C VAL A 110 -3.02 -11.79 -31.10
N TYR A 111 -2.72 -11.49 -32.37
CA TYR A 111 -2.63 -12.46 -33.47
C TYR A 111 -1.18 -12.77 -33.80
N HIS A 112 -0.85 -14.03 -34.07
CA HIS A 112 0.52 -14.52 -34.24
C HIS A 112 0.63 -15.72 -35.19
N ASP A 113 1.84 -16.06 -35.62
CA ASP A 113 2.08 -17.19 -36.54
C ASP A 113 2.09 -18.59 -35.88
N GLY A 114 1.94 -18.66 -34.55
CA GLY A 114 1.90 -19.92 -33.80
C GLY A 114 3.25 -20.63 -33.66
N THR A 115 4.34 -19.96 -34.04
CA THR A 115 5.70 -20.52 -34.00
C THR A 115 6.56 -19.87 -32.92
N GLY A 116 7.71 -20.48 -32.62
CA GLY A 116 8.70 -19.92 -31.69
C GLY A 116 8.09 -19.58 -30.32
N LEU A 117 8.10 -18.29 -29.98
CA LEU A 117 7.59 -17.79 -28.70
C LEU A 117 6.10 -18.13 -28.50
N PHE A 118 5.31 -18.19 -29.57
CA PHE A 118 3.87 -18.43 -29.55
C PHE A 118 3.47 -19.90 -29.74
N ARG A 119 4.42 -20.84 -29.70
CA ARG A 119 4.14 -22.27 -29.91
C ARG A 119 3.15 -22.82 -28.88
N GLY A 120 1.98 -23.23 -29.35
CA GLY A 120 0.89 -23.75 -28.52
C GLY A 120 0.17 -22.70 -27.68
N VAL A 121 0.29 -21.42 -28.05
CA VAL A 121 -0.60 -20.34 -27.61
C VAL A 121 -1.73 -20.24 -28.65
N PRO A 122 -3.00 -20.15 -28.24
CA PRO A 122 -4.11 -19.90 -29.16
C PRO A 122 -3.96 -18.56 -29.87
N ASP A 123 -4.21 -18.56 -31.19
CA ASP A 123 -4.22 -17.33 -31.96
C ASP A 123 -5.35 -16.40 -31.50
N GLY A 124 -5.06 -15.10 -31.50
CA GLY A 124 -5.98 -14.08 -31.03
C GLY A 124 -6.06 -13.95 -29.50
N PHE A 125 -5.28 -14.63 -28.67
CA PHE A 125 -5.41 -14.55 -27.19
C PHE A 125 -5.41 -13.12 -26.61
N THR A 126 -5.93 -12.97 -25.40
CA THR A 126 -6.04 -11.68 -24.70
C THR A 126 -4.76 -11.36 -23.94
N ALA A 127 -4.18 -10.19 -24.20
CA ALA A 127 -3.01 -9.70 -23.48
C ALA A 127 -3.21 -8.26 -22.97
N ILE A 128 -2.61 -7.93 -21.83
CA ILE A 128 -2.70 -6.59 -21.22
C ILE A 128 -1.55 -5.70 -21.68
N ARG A 129 -1.90 -4.44 -21.98
CA ARG A 129 -1.00 -3.38 -22.44
C ARG A 129 -0.85 -2.29 -21.37
N TYR A 130 0.40 -1.86 -21.14
CA TYR A 130 0.76 -0.68 -20.35
C TYR A 130 1.79 0.17 -21.12
N HIS A 131 1.38 0.74 -22.24
CA HIS A 131 2.31 1.51 -23.08
C HIS A 131 1.67 2.74 -23.72
N SER A 132 2.50 3.77 -23.87
CA SER A 132 2.22 4.99 -24.65
C SER A 132 3.05 5.08 -25.94
N LEU A 133 3.90 4.08 -26.15
CA LEU A 133 4.87 4.00 -27.24
C LEU A 133 4.77 2.63 -27.88
N HIS A 134 5.02 2.57 -29.18
CA HIS A 134 5.10 1.30 -29.90
C HIS A 134 6.20 1.32 -30.97
N VAL A 135 6.61 0.14 -31.40
CA VAL A 135 7.48 -0.04 -32.55
C VAL A 135 6.68 0.18 -33.83
N ALA A 136 7.05 1.18 -34.62
CA ALA A 136 6.36 1.53 -35.86
C ALA A 136 6.92 0.75 -37.05
N ARG A 137 6.04 0.41 -37.99
CA ARG A 137 6.41 -0.08 -39.33
C ARG A 137 6.90 1.07 -40.23
N PRO A 138 7.70 0.78 -41.28
CA PRO A 138 8.29 -0.53 -41.61
C PRO A 138 9.39 -0.93 -40.61
N LEU A 139 9.53 -2.24 -40.37
CA LEU A 139 10.62 -2.77 -39.55
C LEU A 139 11.90 -2.88 -40.39
N PRO A 140 13.07 -2.46 -39.87
CA PRO A 140 14.33 -2.67 -40.57
C PRO A 140 14.71 -4.16 -40.59
N GLU A 141 15.43 -4.62 -41.62
CA GLU A 141 16.22 -5.84 -41.49
C GLU A 141 17.31 -5.54 -40.44
N PRO A 142 17.31 -6.20 -39.27
CA PRO A 142 17.10 -7.63 -39.07
C PRO A 142 15.87 -8.04 -38.23
N LEU A 143 14.86 -7.17 -38.07
CA LEU A 143 13.68 -7.46 -37.27
C LEU A 143 12.58 -8.10 -38.10
N ARG A 144 11.94 -9.13 -37.52
CA ARG A 144 10.72 -9.73 -38.06
C ARG A 144 9.59 -9.62 -37.04
N GLU A 145 8.46 -9.09 -37.50
CA GLU A 145 7.20 -9.14 -36.77
C GLU A 145 6.73 -10.58 -36.62
N ILE A 146 6.31 -10.95 -35.42
CA ILE A 146 5.79 -12.28 -35.09
C ILE A 146 4.44 -12.23 -34.35
N ALA A 147 3.98 -11.05 -33.93
CA ALA A 147 2.61 -10.85 -33.47
C ALA A 147 2.14 -9.40 -33.64
N VAL A 148 0.84 -9.22 -33.79
CA VAL A 148 0.14 -7.93 -33.98
C VAL A 148 -1.14 -7.88 -33.12
N ALA A 149 -1.55 -6.68 -32.70
CA ALA A 149 -2.82 -6.46 -32.03
C ALA A 149 -3.98 -6.29 -33.03
N ASP A 150 -5.21 -6.33 -32.50
CA ASP A 150 -6.44 -5.93 -33.20
C ASP A 150 -6.43 -4.48 -33.75
N ASP A 151 -5.63 -3.58 -33.18
CA ASP A 151 -5.42 -2.21 -33.68
C ASP A 151 -4.15 -2.05 -34.54
N ASP A 152 -3.67 -3.14 -35.14
CA ASP A 152 -2.48 -3.21 -36.00
C ASP A 152 -1.14 -2.86 -35.31
N THR A 153 -1.14 -2.64 -33.99
CA THR A 153 0.09 -2.39 -33.23
C THR A 153 1.01 -3.62 -33.28
N VAL A 154 2.31 -3.44 -33.55
CA VAL A 154 3.30 -4.52 -33.46
C VAL A 154 3.40 -4.99 -32.00
N MET A 155 3.04 -6.25 -31.75
CA MET A 155 2.98 -6.81 -30.40
C MET A 155 4.15 -7.72 -30.05
N ALA A 156 4.82 -8.28 -31.06
CA ALA A 156 6.07 -9.00 -30.83
C ALA A 156 6.99 -8.96 -32.05
N VAL A 157 8.29 -8.92 -31.78
CA VAL A 157 9.35 -9.00 -32.78
C VAL A 157 10.36 -10.08 -32.41
N ARG A 158 11.03 -10.64 -33.42
CA ARG A 158 12.26 -11.41 -33.27
C ARG A 158 13.38 -10.79 -34.09
N HIS A 159 14.59 -10.87 -33.59
CA HIS A 159 15.79 -10.58 -34.37
C HIS A 159 16.16 -11.80 -35.22
N LEU A 160 16.50 -11.60 -36.49
CA LEU A 160 16.80 -12.70 -37.42
C LEU A 160 18.21 -13.28 -37.23
N GLY A 161 19.18 -12.47 -36.80
CA GLY A 161 20.58 -12.89 -36.60
C GLY A 161 21.03 -13.09 -35.15
N LEU A 162 20.20 -12.79 -34.16
CA LEU A 162 20.56 -12.82 -32.73
C LEU A 162 19.43 -13.49 -31.95
N PRO A 163 19.70 -14.19 -30.84
CA PRO A 163 18.69 -14.88 -30.04
C PRO A 163 17.87 -13.88 -29.19
N ARG A 164 17.12 -12.99 -29.84
CA ARG A 164 16.41 -11.88 -29.21
C ARG A 164 14.96 -11.86 -29.62
N TRP A 165 14.09 -11.78 -28.62
CA TRP A 165 12.64 -11.66 -28.79
C TRP A 165 12.14 -10.52 -27.92
N GLY A 166 11.11 -9.82 -28.38
CA GLY A 166 10.47 -8.80 -27.58
C GLY A 166 8.96 -8.89 -27.68
N VAL A 167 8.26 -8.66 -26.58
CA VAL A 167 6.78 -8.53 -26.51
C VAL A 167 6.39 -7.15 -25.97
N GLN A 168 5.42 -6.50 -26.62
CA GLN A 168 4.95 -5.15 -26.24
C GLN A 168 3.89 -5.20 -25.11
N PHE A 169 3.24 -6.34 -24.91
CA PHE A 169 2.31 -6.59 -23.81
C PHE A 169 3.05 -7.16 -22.58
N HIS A 170 2.32 -7.26 -21.47
CA HIS A 170 2.84 -7.73 -20.18
C HIS A 170 2.41 -9.18 -19.91
N PRO A 171 3.24 -10.19 -20.21
CA PRO A 171 2.93 -11.59 -19.93
C PRO A 171 2.71 -11.88 -18.44
N GLU A 172 3.21 -11.02 -17.57
CA GLU A 172 3.13 -11.14 -16.12
C GLU A 172 1.87 -10.54 -15.49
N SER A 173 1.10 -9.76 -16.24
CA SER A 173 -0.16 -9.16 -15.76
C SER A 173 -1.18 -10.25 -15.42
N VAL A 174 -1.93 -10.06 -14.33
CA VAL A 174 -2.92 -11.05 -13.85
C VAL A 174 -4.00 -11.38 -14.88
N ALA A 175 -4.29 -10.46 -15.80
CA ALA A 175 -5.32 -10.62 -16.82
C ALA A 175 -4.76 -10.97 -18.22
N THR A 176 -3.45 -11.20 -18.37
CA THR A 176 -2.87 -11.71 -19.62
C THR A 176 -3.00 -13.23 -19.71
N GLU A 177 -3.62 -13.72 -20.78
CA GLU A 177 -3.73 -15.15 -21.05
C GLU A 177 -2.37 -15.72 -21.49
N HIS A 178 -2.10 -16.97 -21.11
CA HIS A 178 -0.95 -17.76 -21.59
C HIS A 178 0.47 -17.18 -21.32
N GLY A 179 0.63 -16.18 -20.45
CA GLY A 179 1.94 -15.64 -20.05
C GLY A 179 2.97 -16.70 -19.64
N ALA A 180 2.54 -17.67 -18.83
CA ALA A 180 3.35 -18.83 -18.42
C ALA A 180 3.86 -19.67 -19.61
N ARG A 181 3.03 -19.86 -20.64
CA ARG A 181 3.43 -20.62 -21.84
C ARG A 181 4.46 -19.85 -22.67
N LEU A 182 4.32 -18.53 -22.79
CA LEU A 182 5.28 -17.67 -23.49
C LEU A 182 6.66 -17.73 -22.83
N VAL A 183 6.72 -17.65 -21.50
CA VAL A 183 7.98 -17.76 -20.74
C VAL A 183 8.64 -19.13 -20.93
N ARG A 184 7.87 -20.23 -20.88
CA ARG A 184 8.41 -21.58 -21.15
C ARG A 184 8.94 -21.71 -22.59
N ASN A 185 8.22 -21.17 -23.56
CA ASN A 185 8.67 -21.19 -24.95
C ASN A 185 9.96 -20.38 -25.14
N PHE A 186 10.11 -19.23 -24.47
CA PHE A 186 11.37 -18.48 -24.48
C PHE A 186 12.53 -19.30 -23.91
N ALA A 187 12.32 -19.99 -22.78
CA ALA A 187 13.35 -20.84 -22.19
C ALA A 187 13.77 -22.01 -23.11
N ASP A 188 12.81 -22.65 -23.77
CA ASP A 188 13.08 -23.71 -24.74
C ASP A 188 13.87 -23.21 -25.95
N LEU A 189 13.60 -21.98 -26.41
CA LEU A 189 14.34 -21.34 -27.49
C LEU A 189 15.76 -20.96 -27.08
N ALA A 190 15.92 -20.51 -25.84
CA ALA A 190 17.21 -20.09 -25.29
C ALA A 190 18.14 -21.27 -24.96
N ALA A 191 17.59 -22.41 -24.51
CA ALA A 191 18.36 -23.59 -24.12
C ALA A 191 17.64 -24.91 -24.51
N PRO A 192 17.65 -25.29 -25.81
CA PRO A 192 16.98 -26.49 -26.28
C PRO A 192 17.44 -27.77 -25.55
N GLY A 193 16.50 -28.54 -25.00
CA GLY A 193 16.79 -29.85 -24.38
C GLY A 193 17.16 -29.82 -22.90
N ARG A 194 17.24 -28.65 -22.25
CA ARG A 194 17.43 -28.53 -20.80
C ARG A 194 16.07 -28.47 -20.12
N ARG A 195 15.64 -29.56 -19.45
CA ARG A 195 14.40 -29.53 -18.64
C ARG A 195 14.55 -28.49 -17.51
N PRO A 196 13.53 -27.65 -17.25
CA PRO A 196 13.52 -26.82 -16.05
C PRO A 196 13.65 -27.72 -14.82
N ALA A 197 14.56 -27.37 -13.93
CA ALA A 197 14.64 -28.03 -12.63
C ALA A 197 13.37 -27.63 -11.87
N THR A 198 12.65 -28.56 -11.26
CA THR A 198 11.57 -28.20 -10.33
C THR A 198 12.16 -27.34 -9.22
N ILE A 199 11.58 -26.17 -8.93
CA ILE A 199 11.82 -25.52 -7.63
C ILE A 199 11.51 -26.60 -6.59
N PRO A 200 12.42 -26.93 -5.67
CA PRO A 200 12.03 -27.70 -4.51
C PRO A 200 10.82 -26.99 -3.93
N ALA A 201 9.68 -27.70 -3.75
CA ALA A 201 8.54 -27.15 -3.00
C ALA A 201 9.10 -26.38 -1.81
N PRO A 202 8.65 -25.15 -1.54
CA PRO A 202 9.26 -24.29 -0.52
C PRO A 202 9.47 -25.19 0.67
N ARG A 203 10.75 -25.45 1.01
CA ARG A 203 11.02 -26.29 2.17
C ARG A 203 10.27 -25.53 3.24
N SER A 204 9.29 -26.17 3.87
CA SER A 204 8.84 -25.74 5.17
C SER A 204 10.06 -25.95 6.07
N GLY A 205 11.07 -25.09 5.90
CA GLY A 205 12.01 -24.80 6.92
C GLY A 205 11.10 -24.29 8.01
N SER A 206 10.78 -25.18 8.95
CA SER A 206 10.60 -24.73 10.31
C SER A 206 11.71 -23.71 10.49
N ALA A 207 11.35 -22.43 10.56
CA ALA A 207 12.29 -21.37 10.91
C ALA A 207 13.11 -21.98 12.05
N PRO A 208 14.46 -21.94 12.01
CA PRO A 208 15.24 -22.55 13.06
C PRO A 208 14.61 -22.07 14.36
N ARG A 209 14.01 -23.00 15.12
CA ARG A 209 13.60 -22.73 16.49
C ARG A 209 14.93 -22.35 17.09
N ARG A 210 15.19 -21.05 17.19
CA ARG A 210 16.26 -20.55 18.01
C ARG A 210 15.85 -21.07 19.38
N GLU A 211 16.46 -22.18 19.78
CA GLU A 211 16.45 -22.65 21.15
C GLU A 211 17.05 -21.52 21.98
N ARG A 212 16.18 -20.60 22.37
CA ARG A 212 16.49 -19.65 23.42
C ARG A 212 16.31 -20.40 24.71
N ALA A 213 17.29 -20.22 25.59
CA ALA A 213 17.27 -20.71 26.94
C ALA A 213 15.88 -20.48 27.57
N ALA A 214 15.23 -21.58 27.94
CA ALA A 214 13.98 -21.57 28.66
C ALA A 214 14.15 -20.67 29.91
N GLY A 215 13.37 -19.58 29.98
CA GLY A 215 13.37 -18.67 31.14
C GLY A 215 13.43 -17.16 30.87
N ARG A 216 13.40 -16.69 29.61
CA ARG A 216 13.51 -15.25 29.28
C ARG A 216 12.39 -14.63 28.42
N GLU A 217 11.31 -15.35 28.13
CA GLU A 217 10.24 -14.81 27.29
C GLU A 217 9.31 -13.86 28.08
N PRO A 218 8.96 -12.69 27.51
CA PRO A 218 7.92 -11.83 28.06
C PRO A 218 6.62 -12.60 28.31
N VAL A 219 5.88 -12.22 29.36
CA VAL A 219 4.64 -12.86 29.76
C VAL A 219 3.49 -11.88 29.63
N LEU A 220 2.33 -12.37 29.19
CA LEU A 220 1.09 -11.60 29.17
C LEU A 220 0.28 -11.87 30.44
N ALA A 221 -0.10 -10.81 31.15
CA ALA A 221 -1.22 -10.82 32.07
C ALA A 221 -2.48 -10.43 31.30
N VAL A 222 -3.58 -11.17 31.51
CA VAL A 222 -4.85 -10.93 30.84
C VAL A 222 -5.98 -10.97 31.88
N ALA A 223 -6.85 -9.97 31.84
CA ALA A 223 -8.18 -10.03 32.47
C ALA A 223 -9.25 -9.89 31.38
N THR A 224 -10.40 -10.51 31.57
CA THR A 224 -11.52 -10.47 30.60
C THR A 224 -12.80 -10.04 31.32
N LEU A 225 -13.61 -9.23 30.66
CA LEU A 225 -14.98 -8.93 31.02
C LEU A 225 -15.88 -9.56 29.96
N ASP A 226 -16.93 -10.26 30.41
CA ASP A 226 -17.95 -10.87 29.54
C ASP A 226 -19.01 -9.84 29.09
N ARG A 227 -18.51 -8.67 28.64
CA ARG A 227 -19.28 -7.57 28.02
C ARG A 227 -18.34 -6.65 27.25
N ALA A 228 -18.81 -6.05 26.16
CA ALA A 228 -18.17 -4.89 25.55
C ALA A 228 -18.43 -3.65 26.41
N VAL A 229 -17.47 -2.73 26.43
CA VAL A 229 -17.61 -1.42 27.06
C VAL A 229 -17.63 -0.32 26.02
N SER A 230 -18.25 0.82 26.34
CA SER A 230 -18.22 2.01 25.48
C SER A 230 -16.78 2.47 25.22
N THR A 231 -16.30 2.33 23.98
CA THR A 231 -14.94 2.75 23.59
C THR A 231 -14.69 4.27 23.71
N PRO A 232 -15.65 5.18 23.40
CA PRO A 232 -15.49 6.61 23.70
C PRO A 232 -15.27 6.88 25.19
N GLU A 233 -16.05 6.24 26.05
CA GLU A 233 -15.99 6.50 27.49
C GLU A 233 -14.76 5.86 28.13
N LEU A 234 -14.37 4.67 27.67
CA LEU A 234 -13.09 4.06 27.98
C LEU A 234 -11.94 4.99 27.65
N PHE A 235 -11.91 5.57 26.44
CA PHE A 235 -10.83 6.48 26.06
C PHE A 235 -10.79 7.71 26.98
N ARG A 236 -11.93 8.40 27.15
CA ARG A 236 -12.01 9.61 27.98
C ARG A 236 -11.57 9.36 29.41
N ARG A 237 -12.14 8.35 30.08
CA ARG A 237 -11.88 8.11 31.51
C ARG A 237 -10.51 7.50 31.78
N ARG A 238 -9.96 6.71 30.85
CA ARG A 238 -8.72 5.95 31.12
C ARG A 238 -7.47 6.56 30.49
N PHE A 239 -7.61 7.16 29.31
CA PHE A 239 -6.49 7.59 28.47
C PHE A 239 -6.58 9.08 28.07
N GLY A 240 -7.65 9.79 28.46
CA GLY A 240 -7.88 11.19 28.07
C GLY A 240 -6.79 12.16 28.54
N ASP A 241 -6.22 11.90 29.72
CA ASP A 241 -5.15 12.73 30.31
C ASP A 241 -3.75 12.36 29.80
N SER A 242 -3.60 11.26 29.06
CA SER A 242 -2.31 10.80 28.57
C SER A 242 -1.85 11.64 27.38
N SER A 243 -0.61 12.14 27.44
CA SER A 243 -0.02 12.93 26.34
C SER A 243 0.21 12.12 25.08
N HIS A 244 0.42 10.82 25.22
CA HIS A 244 0.63 9.87 24.11
C HIS A 244 -0.30 8.68 24.28
N ALA A 245 -1.37 8.65 23.49
CA ALA A 245 -2.40 7.63 23.56
C ALA A 245 -2.92 7.29 22.17
N PHE A 246 -3.47 6.09 22.02
CA PHE A 246 -4.04 5.62 20.77
C PHE A 246 -5.39 4.96 20.99
N TRP A 247 -6.21 5.06 19.96
CA TRP A 247 -7.43 4.30 19.78
C TRP A 247 -7.48 3.85 18.33
N LEU A 248 -7.21 2.56 18.08
CA LEU A 248 -7.46 1.93 16.79
C LEU A 248 -8.90 1.45 16.81
N ASP A 249 -9.77 2.07 16.02
CA ASP A 249 -11.22 2.00 16.16
C ASP A 249 -11.87 1.27 14.99
N SER A 250 -12.49 0.14 15.29
CA SER A 250 -13.42 -0.53 14.37
C SER A 250 -14.80 0.13 14.51
N SER A 251 -14.89 1.42 14.19
CA SER A 251 -16.14 2.21 14.32
C SER A 251 -17.29 1.67 13.46
N LEU A 252 -16.94 0.95 12.38
CA LEU A 252 -17.85 0.15 11.57
C LEU A 252 -17.49 -1.33 11.76
N ALA A 253 -18.06 -1.98 12.77
CA ALA A 253 -17.83 -3.40 13.01
C ALA A 253 -18.61 -4.23 11.98
N GLU A 254 -17.90 -4.86 11.05
CA GLU A 254 -18.47 -5.70 9.99
C GLU A 254 -17.78 -7.06 9.96
N PRO A 255 -18.55 -8.17 9.87
CA PRO A 255 -17.99 -9.52 9.75
C PRO A 255 -16.92 -9.61 8.66
N GLY A 256 -15.76 -10.16 8.99
CA GLY A 256 -14.64 -10.34 8.05
C GLY A 256 -13.78 -9.09 7.79
N ARG A 257 -14.15 -7.90 8.29
CA ARG A 257 -13.42 -6.66 8.03
C ARG A 257 -12.86 -5.99 9.30
N ALA A 258 -13.73 -5.71 10.26
CA ALA A 258 -13.39 -4.95 11.47
C ALA A 258 -14.16 -5.52 12.66
N ARG A 259 -13.44 -6.01 13.68
CA ARG A 259 -14.02 -6.71 14.87
C ARG A 259 -13.62 -6.07 16.19
N PHE A 260 -12.38 -5.58 16.29
CA PHE A 260 -11.80 -5.15 17.56
C PHE A 260 -11.48 -3.67 17.56
N SER A 261 -11.67 -3.02 18.70
CA SER A 261 -11.04 -1.72 18.98
C SER A 261 -9.97 -1.85 20.04
N PHE A 262 -8.83 -1.22 19.82
CA PHE A 262 -7.67 -1.28 20.72
C PHE A 262 -7.37 0.12 21.25
N LEU A 263 -7.31 0.24 22.58
CA LEU A 263 -7.07 1.49 23.27
C LEU A 263 -5.91 1.34 24.24
N GLY A 264 -5.02 2.32 24.28
CA GLY A 264 -3.85 2.28 25.16
C GLY A 264 -3.06 3.58 25.14
N ASP A 265 -2.02 3.63 25.95
CA ASP A 265 -1.10 4.76 26.06
C ASP A 265 0.34 4.26 26.31
N THR A 266 1.27 5.19 26.53
CA THR A 266 2.66 4.88 26.89
C THR A 266 2.90 4.97 28.40
N GLY A 267 1.87 4.87 29.23
CA GLY A 267 1.97 5.02 30.69
C GLY A 267 2.47 3.77 31.43
N GLY A 268 2.70 2.66 30.73
CA GLY A 268 3.23 1.43 31.32
C GLY A 268 4.74 1.44 31.57
N PRO A 269 5.27 0.50 32.37
CA PRO A 269 6.69 0.41 32.72
C PRO A 269 7.63 0.26 31.53
N LEU A 270 7.14 -0.29 30.41
CA LEU A 270 7.90 -0.46 29.18
C LEU A 270 7.49 0.55 28.09
N GLY A 271 6.60 1.50 28.41
CA GLY A 271 6.10 2.51 27.48
C GLY A 271 7.22 3.34 26.87
N GLN A 272 7.16 3.53 25.55
CA GLN A 272 8.12 4.33 24.79
C GLN A 272 7.43 5.12 23.70
N VAL A 273 7.96 6.30 23.38
CA VAL A 273 7.62 7.08 22.19
C VAL A 273 8.84 7.13 21.29
N LEU A 274 8.69 6.69 20.05
CA LEU A 274 9.71 6.76 18.99
C LEU A 274 9.32 7.87 18.03
N ARG A 275 10.17 8.89 17.91
CA ARG A 275 10.02 9.98 16.96
C ARG A 275 11.16 9.93 15.95
N TYR A 276 10.83 10.03 14.67
CA TYR A 276 11.83 9.96 13.60
C TYR A 276 11.57 11.00 12.51
N ARG A 277 12.66 11.52 11.96
CA ARG A 277 12.70 12.39 10.78
C ARG A 277 13.71 11.81 9.80
N VAL A 278 13.33 11.73 8.53
CA VAL A 278 14.18 11.23 7.45
C VAL A 278 15.51 12.00 7.44
N GLY A 279 16.61 11.28 7.21
CA GLY A 279 17.95 11.86 7.12
C GLY A 279 18.60 12.23 8.46
N SER A 280 17.89 12.12 9.59
CA SER A 280 18.46 12.39 10.92
C SER A 280 19.52 11.38 11.37
N GLY A 281 19.52 10.16 10.81
CA GLY A 281 20.44 9.07 11.17
C GLY A 281 20.17 8.40 12.52
N ALA A 282 19.18 8.88 13.28
CA ALA A 282 18.80 8.32 14.58
C ALA A 282 17.31 8.50 14.88
N VAL A 283 16.77 7.58 15.68
CA VAL A 283 15.40 7.64 16.22
C VAL A 283 15.47 8.19 17.63
N GLN A 284 14.71 9.25 17.90
CA GLN A 284 14.57 9.80 19.25
C GLN A 284 13.59 8.92 20.04
N VAL A 285 14.05 8.33 21.13
CA VAL A 285 13.28 7.44 22.00
C VAL A 285 13.06 8.12 23.34
N THR A 286 11.81 8.34 23.71
CA THR A 286 11.43 8.87 25.02
C THR A 286 10.72 7.79 25.84
N ASP A 287 11.18 7.58 27.07
CA ASP A 287 10.55 6.69 28.05
C ASP A 287 10.66 7.29 29.46
N ALA A 288 10.31 6.50 30.50
CA ALA A 288 10.34 6.97 31.88
C ALA A 288 11.74 7.40 32.37
N ALA A 289 12.83 6.98 31.71
CA ALA A 289 14.19 7.39 32.04
C ALA A 289 14.63 8.68 31.33
N GLY A 290 13.80 9.21 30.41
CA GLY A 290 14.07 10.40 29.62
C GLY A 290 14.18 10.12 28.13
N THR A 291 14.75 11.08 27.39
CA THR A 291 14.89 11.03 25.94
C THR A 291 16.34 10.70 25.55
N ARG A 292 16.52 9.79 24.58
CA ARG A 292 17.81 9.42 24.01
C ARG A 292 17.71 9.18 22.50
N ASP A 293 18.83 9.27 21.81
CA ASP A 293 18.91 8.91 20.40
C ASP A 293 19.40 7.46 20.21
N GLU A 294 18.71 6.73 19.35
CA GLU A 294 19.05 5.36 18.97
C GLU A 294 19.45 5.33 17.48
N PRO A 295 20.65 4.87 17.11
CA PRO A 295 21.12 4.96 15.74
C PRO A 295 20.28 4.12 14.76
N GLY A 296 20.18 4.60 13.53
CA GLY A 296 19.46 3.97 12.43
C GLY A 296 18.11 4.62 12.12
N ASP A 297 17.34 3.95 11.27
CA ASP A 297 16.01 4.37 10.85
C ASP A 297 14.89 3.80 11.75
N VAL A 298 13.66 4.32 11.57
CA VAL A 298 12.50 3.88 12.36
C VAL A 298 12.15 2.40 12.16
N PHE A 299 12.34 1.86 10.96
CA PHE A 299 12.07 0.45 10.67
C PHE A 299 13.00 -0.46 11.50
N GLN A 300 14.29 -0.13 11.56
CA GLN A 300 15.26 -0.83 12.40
C GLN A 300 14.92 -0.72 13.88
N ALA A 301 14.50 0.46 14.36
CA ALA A 301 14.10 0.65 15.75
C ALA A 301 12.87 -0.19 16.13
N ILE A 302 11.84 -0.23 15.29
CA ILE A 302 10.66 -1.08 15.49
C ILE A 302 11.08 -2.56 15.48
N ARG A 303 11.91 -2.99 14.51
CA ARG A 303 12.39 -4.37 14.43
C ARG A 303 13.11 -4.82 15.71
N ARG A 304 13.98 -3.98 16.28
CA ARG A 304 14.66 -4.27 17.55
C ARG A 304 13.68 -4.50 18.71
N ARG A 305 12.56 -3.77 18.74
CA ARG A 305 11.50 -3.93 19.75
C ARG A 305 10.70 -5.20 19.52
N LEU A 306 10.33 -5.49 18.28
CA LEU A 306 9.68 -6.76 17.92
C LEU A 306 10.55 -7.96 18.31
N GLU A 307 11.86 -7.92 18.05
CA GLU A 307 12.80 -8.98 18.44
C GLU A 307 12.95 -9.11 19.97
N ARG A 308 12.97 -7.98 20.69
CA ARG A 308 13.15 -7.93 22.15
C ARG A 308 11.93 -8.45 22.90
N PHE A 309 10.73 -8.06 22.48
CA PHE A 309 9.48 -8.30 23.21
C PHE A 309 8.61 -9.41 22.60
N ARG A 310 9.12 -10.11 21.58
CA ARG A 310 8.44 -11.25 20.98
C ARG A 310 8.01 -12.27 22.03
N HIS A 311 6.77 -12.70 21.93
CA HIS A 311 6.21 -13.80 22.71
C HIS A 311 5.42 -14.73 21.79
N THR A 312 5.20 -15.97 22.23
CA THR A 312 4.41 -16.97 21.49
C THR A 312 3.22 -17.43 22.31
N GLY A 313 2.17 -17.91 21.64
CA GLY A 313 1.09 -18.65 22.30
C GLY A 313 0.07 -17.82 23.08
N SER A 314 -0.25 -16.59 22.66
CA SER A 314 -1.46 -15.94 23.17
C SER A 314 -2.70 -16.68 22.64
N HIS A 315 -3.56 -17.17 23.53
CA HIS A 315 -4.89 -17.71 23.16
C HIS A 315 -5.93 -16.62 22.89
N LEU A 316 -5.48 -15.38 22.64
CA LEU A 316 -6.34 -14.22 22.39
C LEU A 316 -6.82 -14.24 20.94
N PRO A 317 -8.06 -13.78 20.65
CA PRO A 317 -8.66 -13.84 19.32
C PRO A 317 -8.17 -12.72 18.37
N PHE A 318 -7.06 -12.05 18.69
CA PHE A 318 -6.52 -10.91 17.94
C PHE A 318 -4.99 -10.86 17.98
N ASP A 319 -4.40 -10.22 16.97
CA ASP A 319 -2.94 -10.20 16.76
C ASP A 319 -2.24 -9.07 17.56
N LEU A 320 -2.93 -7.97 17.88
CA LEU A 320 -2.40 -6.90 18.73
C LEU A 320 -2.62 -7.22 20.21
N THR A 321 -1.79 -8.09 20.76
CA THR A 321 -1.80 -8.39 22.21
C THR A 321 -1.13 -7.28 23.01
N THR A 322 0.02 -6.83 22.52
CA THR A 322 0.81 -5.64 22.88
C THR A 322 1.74 -5.38 21.70
N GLY A 323 2.32 -4.20 21.57
CA GLY A 323 3.16 -3.93 20.40
C GLY A 323 3.51 -2.47 20.18
N MET A 324 3.88 -2.19 18.93
CA MET A 324 4.12 -0.84 18.44
C MET A 324 2.86 -0.34 17.73
N VAL A 325 2.34 0.83 18.09
CA VAL A 325 1.17 1.47 17.47
C VAL A 325 1.55 2.87 17.01
N GLY A 326 1.24 3.24 15.77
CA GLY A 326 1.66 4.55 15.27
C GLY A 326 1.45 4.72 13.78
N TYR A 327 2.21 5.64 13.21
CA TYR A 327 2.15 5.93 11.78
C TYR A 327 3.54 6.08 11.14
N PHE A 328 3.57 5.79 9.84
CA PHE A 328 4.60 6.19 8.89
C PHE A 328 4.03 7.31 8.02
N GLY A 329 4.63 8.50 8.05
CA GLY A 329 4.29 9.61 7.16
C GLY A 329 4.82 9.36 5.74
N TYR A 330 4.21 9.99 4.74
CA TYR A 330 4.52 9.78 3.33
C TYR A 330 5.99 10.06 2.97
N GLU A 331 6.63 11.04 3.62
CA GLU A 331 8.02 11.41 3.33
C GLU A 331 9.03 10.31 3.73
N LEU A 332 8.63 9.31 4.53
CA LEU A 332 9.42 8.08 4.72
C LEU A 332 9.66 7.30 3.42
N LYS A 333 9.00 7.67 2.31
CA LYS A 333 9.35 7.19 0.97
C LYS A 333 10.85 7.31 0.69
N ALA A 334 11.54 8.30 1.26
CA ALA A 334 12.98 8.49 1.12
C ALA A 334 13.79 7.29 1.63
N ASP A 335 13.39 6.71 2.76
CA ASP A 335 14.03 5.50 3.31
C ASP A 335 13.60 4.21 2.59
N CYS A 336 12.67 4.33 1.63
CA CYS A 336 12.09 3.26 0.82
C CYS A 336 12.44 3.40 -0.68
N GLY A 337 13.39 4.28 -1.04
CA GLY A 337 13.91 4.46 -2.40
C GLY A 337 13.38 5.67 -3.17
N GLY A 338 12.47 6.45 -2.60
CA GLY A 338 12.04 7.75 -3.12
C GLY A 338 13.05 8.88 -2.82
N ASP A 339 12.78 10.07 -3.37
CA ASP A 339 13.63 11.24 -3.15
C ASP A 339 13.16 12.05 -1.92
N THR A 340 14.09 12.76 -1.25
CA THR A 340 13.78 13.70 -0.15
C THR A 340 13.52 15.10 -0.72
N ALA A 341 12.34 15.31 -1.29
CA ALA A 341 11.99 16.58 -1.95
C ALA A 341 11.44 17.63 -0.98
N HIS A 342 10.63 17.20 -0.01
CA HIS A 342 9.89 18.08 0.89
C HIS A 342 10.01 17.61 2.34
N ALA A 343 9.73 18.49 3.30
CA ALA A 343 9.73 18.17 4.72
C ALA A 343 8.41 18.62 5.37
N ALA A 344 7.78 17.72 6.13
CA ALA A 344 6.57 18.04 6.87
C ALA A 344 6.88 18.73 8.22
N SER A 345 5.87 19.46 8.74
CA SER A 345 5.84 20.01 10.11
C SER A 345 5.87 18.88 11.13
N THR A 346 5.01 17.88 10.95
CA THR A 346 4.97 16.65 11.74
C THR A 346 6.22 15.78 11.53
N PRO A 347 6.59 14.93 12.49
CA PRO A 347 7.57 13.86 12.28
C PRO A 347 7.19 12.94 11.12
N ASP A 348 8.21 12.40 10.44
CA ASP A 348 7.99 11.42 9.37
C ASP A 348 7.58 10.05 9.92
N ALA A 349 7.84 9.79 11.21
CA ALA A 349 7.25 8.65 11.92
C ALA A 349 7.03 8.98 13.39
N MET A 350 5.92 8.48 13.95
CA MET A 350 5.77 8.41 15.40
C MET A 350 5.11 7.10 15.85
N TRP A 351 5.77 6.38 16.75
CA TRP A 351 5.37 5.05 17.21
C TRP A 351 5.39 4.94 18.72
N LEU A 352 4.31 4.41 19.28
CA LEU A 352 4.08 4.18 20.70
C LEU A 352 4.32 2.70 21.00
N LEU A 353 5.18 2.40 21.95
CA LEU A 353 5.25 1.05 22.52
C LEU A 353 4.13 0.91 23.55
N ALA A 354 3.12 0.15 23.18
CA ALA A 354 1.97 -0.20 24.01
C ALA A 354 2.23 -1.55 24.70
N ASP A 355 2.78 -1.48 25.92
CA ASP A 355 2.96 -2.65 26.78
C ASP A 355 1.69 -2.99 27.57
N ARG A 356 0.68 -2.13 27.51
CA ARG A 356 -0.63 -2.28 28.15
C ARG A 356 -1.71 -1.75 27.21
N LEU A 357 -2.78 -2.50 27.05
CA LEU A 357 -3.91 -2.09 26.23
C LEU A 357 -5.23 -2.73 26.68
N VAL A 358 -6.32 -2.16 26.21
CA VAL A 358 -7.67 -2.70 26.31
C VAL A 358 -8.16 -2.99 24.89
N ALA A 359 -8.64 -4.21 24.64
CA ALA A 359 -9.25 -4.62 23.40
C ALA A 359 -10.74 -4.88 23.61
N VAL A 360 -11.60 -4.22 22.83
CA VAL A 360 -13.06 -4.43 22.84
C VAL A 360 -13.45 -5.24 21.61
N ASP A 361 -14.06 -6.39 21.83
CA ASP A 361 -14.60 -7.28 20.79
C ASP A 361 -16.08 -6.94 20.56
N HIS A 362 -16.35 -6.32 19.41
CA HIS A 362 -17.71 -5.89 19.06
C HIS A 362 -18.60 -7.03 18.57
N GLN A 363 -18.03 -8.21 18.27
CA GLN A 363 -18.78 -9.36 17.76
C GLN A 363 -19.17 -10.34 18.87
N GLU A 364 -18.24 -10.64 19.77
CA GLU A 364 -18.48 -11.55 20.90
C GLU A 364 -18.94 -10.84 22.18
N ASP A 365 -19.10 -9.51 22.12
CA ASP A 365 -19.47 -8.66 23.26
C ASP A 365 -18.55 -8.89 24.47
N ARG A 366 -17.24 -8.69 24.27
CA ARG A 366 -16.21 -8.95 25.29
C ARG A 366 -15.17 -7.85 25.36
N THR A 367 -14.58 -7.66 26.54
CA THR A 367 -13.46 -6.73 26.73
C THR A 367 -12.27 -7.46 27.34
N TYR A 368 -11.10 -7.30 26.75
CA TYR A 368 -9.83 -7.88 27.19
C TYR A 368 -8.90 -6.77 27.67
N VAL A 369 -8.31 -6.97 28.84
CA VAL A 369 -7.30 -6.07 29.41
C VAL A 369 -5.98 -6.81 29.44
N VAL A 370 -5.00 -6.32 28.67
CA VAL A 370 -3.76 -7.03 28.40
C VAL A 370 -2.56 -6.20 28.86
N ALA A 371 -1.63 -6.82 29.57
CA ALA A 371 -0.37 -6.21 29.96
C ALA A 371 0.80 -7.16 29.71
N LEU A 372 1.86 -6.65 29.09
CA LEU A 372 3.13 -7.32 28.92
C LEU A 372 4.02 -7.08 30.15
N SER A 373 4.69 -8.13 30.61
CA SER A 373 5.74 -8.01 31.61
C SER A 373 7.01 -8.72 31.15
N THR A 374 8.15 -8.27 31.67
CA THR A 374 9.35 -9.10 31.69
C THR A 374 9.12 -10.34 32.58
N PRO A 375 9.95 -11.40 32.46
CA PRO A 375 9.83 -12.61 33.29
C PRO A 375 10.03 -12.37 34.80
N ASP A 376 10.57 -11.21 35.18
CA ASP A 376 10.79 -10.80 36.57
C ASP A 376 9.49 -10.91 37.42
N PRO A 377 9.55 -11.50 38.64
CA PRO A 377 8.38 -11.66 39.50
C PRO A 377 7.66 -10.35 39.87
N ASP A 378 8.40 -9.27 40.12
CA ASP A 378 7.81 -7.98 40.47
C ASP A 378 7.12 -7.36 39.26
N ALA A 379 7.75 -7.42 38.09
CA ALA A 379 7.14 -6.99 36.83
C ALA A 379 5.85 -7.76 36.52
N ARG A 380 5.83 -9.09 36.75
CA ARG A 380 4.63 -9.91 36.59
C ARG A 380 3.51 -9.51 37.55
N ARG A 381 3.83 -9.30 38.83
CA ARG A 381 2.86 -8.81 39.82
C ARG A 381 2.28 -7.46 39.39
N ILE A 382 3.13 -6.51 38.99
CA ILE A 382 2.72 -5.19 38.51
C ILE A 382 1.77 -5.28 37.30
N ALA A 383 2.04 -6.19 36.36
CA ALA A 383 1.17 -6.41 35.21
C ALA A 383 -0.20 -6.99 35.63
N THR A 384 -0.21 -8.03 36.46
CA THR A 384 -1.45 -8.64 36.98
C THR A 384 -2.28 -7.67 37.82
N ASP A 385 -1.64 -6.87 38.67
CA ASP A 385 -2.32 -5.87 39.49
C ASP A 385 -2.93 -4.76 38.61
N TRP A 386 -2.25 -4.38 37.53
CA TRP A 386 -2.78 -3.41 36.57
C TRP A 386 -3.96 -3.97 35.79
N THR A 387 -3.89 -5.21 35.29
CA THR A 387 -5.01 -5.81 34.55
C THR A 387 -6.24 -6.00 35.44
N THR A 388 -6.04 -6.45 36.68
CA THR A 388 -7.12 -6.65 37.66
C THR A 388 -7.81 -5.32 38.01
N ARG A 389 -7.03 -4.29 38.37
CA ARG A 389 -7.60 -2.97 38.71
C ARG A 389 -8.27 -2.29 37.53
N THR A 390 -7.67 -2.39 36.35
CA THR A 390 -8.26 -1.82 35.14
C THR A 390 -9.56 -2.54 34.81
N ALA A 391 -9.58 -3.87 34.79
CA ALA A 391 -10.79 -4.64 34.54
C ALA A 391 -11.91 -4.29 35.53
N ALA A 392 -11.61 -4.14 36.82
CA ALA A 392 -12.57 -3.68 37.82
C ALA A 392 -13.14 -2.29 37.48
N ALA A 393 -12.29 -1.31 37.16
CA ALA A 393 -12.74 0.03 36.77
C ALA A 393 -13.60 0.02 35.49
N LEU A 394 -13.34 -0.90 34.55
CA LEU A 394 -14.14 -1.04 33.33
C LEU A 394 -15.56 -1.55 33.59
N THR A 395 -15.82 -2.22 34.72
CA THR A 395 -17.18 -2.66 35.07
C THR A 395 -18.15 -1.51 35.32
N GLU A 396 -17.63 -0.33 35.67
CA GLU A 396 -18.43 0.88 35.91
C GLU A 396 -18.70 1.68 34.63
N LEU A 397 -18.14 1.26 33.48
CA LEU A 397 -18.36 1.91 32.21
C LEU A 397 -19.71 1.51 31.61
N PRO A 398 -20.38 2.44 30.92
CA PRO A 398 -21.63 2.15 30.23
C PRO A 398 -21.41 1.15 29.08
N ASP A 399 -22.49 0.47 28.72
CA ASP A 399 -22.60 -0.30 27.49
C ASP A 399 -22.26 0.56 26.26
N PRO A 400 -21.79 -0.06 25.16
CA PRO A 400 -21.75 0.59 23.86
C PRO A 400 -23.13 1.11 23.48
N ALA A 401 -23.26 2.43 23.33
CA ALA A 401 -24.47 3.04 22.81
C ALA A 401 -24.40 3.11 21.26
N PRO A 402 -25.52 2.91 20.55
CA PRO A 402 -25.59 3.25 19.14
C PRO A 402 -25.23 4.72 18.95
N SER A 403 -24.35 5.02 18.00
CA SER A 403 -24.09 6.41 17.61
C SER A 403 -25.40 7.01 17.08
N ALA A 404 -25.94 8.02 17.76
CA ALA A 404 -27.04 8.80 17.22
C ALA A 404 -26.62 9.42 15.87
N PRO A 405 -27.52 9.48 14.87
CA PRO A 405 -27.21 10.15 13.63
C PRO A 405 -26.81 11.60 13.94
N PRO A 406 -25.78 12.13 13.26
CA PRO A 406 -25.34 13.49 13.51
C PRO A 406 -26.50 14.47 13.21
N PRO A 407 -26.61 15.58 13.96
CA PRO A 407 -27.52 16.65 13.58
C PRO A 407 -27.18 17.16 12.17
N VAL A 408 -28.19 17.56 11.42
CA VAL A 408 -28.00 18.21 10.12
C VAL A 408 -27.45 19.61 10.36
N SER A 409 -26.14 19.73 10.38
CA SER A 409 -25.45 21.01 10.50
C SER A 409 -25.55 21.75 9.16
N ALA A 410 -26.01 23.01 9.21
CA ALA A 410 -25.94 23.90 8.05
C ALA A 410 -24.48 24.04 7.60
N ALA A 411 -24.25 24.17 6.29
CA ALA A 411 -22.91 24.49 5.78
C ALA A 411 -22.44 25.80 6.44
N GLY A 412 -21.27 25.78 7.07
CA GLY A 412 -20.70 26.98 7.68
C GLY A 412 -20.40 28.06 6.63
N ASP A 413 -20.51 29.33 7.01
CA ASP A 413 -20.32 30.48 6.11
C ASP A 413 -18.89 30.66 5.57
N ARG A 414 -17.89 29.99 6.17
CA ARG A 414 -16.48 30.04 5.71
C ARG A 414 -16.13 28.82 4.88
N ALA A 415 -15.80 29.06 3.62
CA ALA A 415 -15.27 28.05 2.73
C ALA A 415 -13.92 27.49 3.25
N PRO A 416 -13.67 26.18 3.08
CA PRO A 416 -12.37 25.58 3.37
C PRO A 416 -11.26 26.23 2.55
N VAL A 417 -10.08 26.43 3.14
CA VAL A 417 -8.93 26.97 2.42
C VAL A 417 -8.19 25.83 1.74
N LEU A 418 -8.18 25.83 0.41
CA LEU A 418 -7.44 24.84 -0.38
C LEU A 418 -6.00 25.30 -0.59
N ALA A 419 -5.06 24.40 -0.39
CA ALA A 419 -3.66 24.68 -0.58
C ALA A 419 -3.26 24.71 -2.08
N ARG A 420 -4.09 24.15 -2.96
CA ARG A 420 -4.13 24.40 -4.41
C ARG A 420 -5.57 24.76 -4.76
N GLU A 421 -5.80 25.99 -5.23
CA GLU A 421 -7.11 26.38 -5.73
C GLU A 421 -7.49 25.60 -6.99
N GLU A 422 -8.78 25.61 -7.33
CA GLU A 422 -9.37 24.84 -8.43
C GLU A 422 -8.56 25.00 -9.73
N ALA A 423 -8.36 26.22 -10.22
CA ALA A 423 -7.63 26.46 -11.46
C ALA A 423 -6.21 25.86 -11.46
N GLY A 424 -5.52 25.88 -10.30
CA GLY A 424 -4.21 25.25 -10.15
C GLY A 424 -4.29 23.74 -10.16
N TYR A 425 -5.26 23.15 -9.47
CA TYR A 425 -5.46 21.70 -9.43
C TYR A 425 -5.81 21.13 -10.81
N LEU A 426 -6.69 21.80 -11.56
CA LEU A 426 -7.04 21.44 -12.94
C LEU A 426 -5.79 21.42 -13.85
N ALA A 427 -4.91 22.42 -13.72
CA ALA A 427 -3.66 22.49 -14.47
C ALA A 427 -2.67 21.38 -14.07
N ASP A 428 -2.63 21.01 -12.79
CA ASP A 428 -1.83 19.88 -12.29
C ASP A 428 -2.36 18.55 -12.85
N VAL A 429 -3.69 18.36 -12.93
CA VAL A 429 -4.30 17.17 -13.56
C VAL A 429 -3.96 17.09 -15.06
N GLU A 430 -4.03 18.19 -15.80
CA GLU A 430 -3.60 18.21 -17.21
C GLU A 430 -2.11 17.88 -17.37
N SER A 431 -1.28 18.33 -16.43
CA SER A 431 0.14 17.98 -16.38
C SER A 431 0.33 16.48 -16.11
N CYS A 432 -0.45 15.88 -15.21
CA CYS A 432 -0.48 14.43 -15.02
C CYS A 432 -0.85 13.71 -16.32
N LEU A 433 -1.91 14.13 -17.01
CA LEU A 433 -2.33 13.52 -18.29
C LEU A 433 -1.24 13.61 -19.37
N ALA A 434 -0.48 14.72 -19.40
CA ALA A 434 0.66 14.85 -20.31
C ALA A 434 1.79 13.85 -20.01
N GLU A 435 2.11 13.63 -18.73
CA GLU A 435 3.09 12.62 -18.28
C GLU A 435 2.63 11.20 -18.63
N LEU A 436 1.35 10.88 -18.43
CA LEU A 436 0.77 9.59 -18.81
C LEU A 436 0.89 9.35 -20.33
N ARG A 437 0.51 10.33 -21.15
CA ARG A 437 0.62 10.26 -22.62
C ARG A 437 2.06 10.17 -23.11
N ALA A 438 3.02 10.71 -22.35
CA ALA A 438 4.44 10.62 -22.66
C ALA A 438 5.05 9.24 -22.30
N GLY A 439 4.33 8.40 -21.54
CA GLY A 439 4.80 7.11 -21.06
C GLY A 439 5.68 7.21 -19.80
N GLU A 440 5.58 8.30 -19.06
CA GLU A 440 6.37 8.53 -17.84
C GLU A 440 5.75 7.84 -16.62
N SER A 441 4.43 7.60 -16.68
CA SER A 441 3.63 6.91 -15.68
C SER A 441 2.38 6.30 -16.34
N TYR A 442 1.70 5.40 -15.63
CA TYR A 442 0.44 4.76 -16.00
C TYR A 442 -0.75 5.35 -15.23
N GLU A 443 -0.51 5.73 -13.98
CA GLU A 443 -1.47 6.32 -13.02
C GLU A 443 -0.70 7.23 -12.06
N ILE A 444 -1.25 8.41 -11.73
CA ILE A 444 -0.65 9.37 -10.80
C ILE A 444 -1.69 9.78 -9.75
N CYS A 445 -1.46 9.46 -8.48
CA CYS A 445 -2.32 9.89 -7.38
C CYS A 445 -1.98 11.32 -6.95
N LEU A 446 -2.70 12.30 -7.49
CA LEU A 446 -2.51 13.74 -7.22
C LEU A 446 -3.35 14.18 -6.03
N THR A 447 -2.71 14.86 -5.07
CA THR A 447 -3.35 15.25 -3.81
C THR A 447 -3.37 16.75 -3.57
N ASN A 448 -4.29 17.17 -2.73
CA ASN A 448 -4.49 18.52 -2.24
C ASN A 448 -4.67 18.52 -0.72
N ARG A 449 -4.54 19.69 -0.10
CA ARG A 449 -4.74 19.89 1.32
C ARG A 449 -5.82 20.93 1.56
N VAL A 450 -6.73 20.62 2.45
CA VAL A 450 -7.74 21.53 2.99
C VAL A 450 -7.29 21.95 4.39
N THR A 451 -7.23 23.25 4.65
CA THR A 451 -7.06 23.80 6.00
C THR A 451 -8.42 24.25 6.53
N LEU A 452 -8.72 23.82 7.76
CA LEU A 452 -9.94 24.11 8.51
C LEU A 452 -9.59 24.91 9.77
N ASP A 453 -10.60 25.58 10.32
CA ASP A 453 -10.46 26.27 11.60
C ASP A 453 -10.06 25.29 12.71
N PRO A 454 -9.21 25.73 13.67
CA PRO A 454 -8.78 24.88 14.77
C PRO A 454 -9.96 24.38 15.61
N VAL A 455 -9.78 23.21 16.21
CA VAL A 455 -10.68 22.63 17.21
C VAL A 455 -10.06 22.75 18.60
N ALA A 456 -10.90 22.90 19.63
CA ALA A 456 -10.43 23.00 21.01
C ALA A 456 -9.88 21.66 21.53
N ASP A 457 -10.62 20.57 21.30
CA ASP A 457 -10.16 19.20 21.60
C ASP A 457 -10.22 18.34 20.34
N PRO A 458 -9.08 17.78 19.87
CA PRO A 458 -9.07 16.85 18.74
C PRO A 458 -9.87 15.56 19.01
N LEU A 459 -10.08 15.15 20.27
CA LEU A 459 -10.92 14.00 20.61
C LEU A 459 -12.40 14.24 20.25
N ASP A 460 -12.92 15.44 20.54
CA ASP A 460 -14.30 15.78 20.18
C ASP A 460 -14.51 15.78 18.66
N TYR A 461 -13.51 16.25 17.91
CA TYR A 461 -13.51 16.15 16.45
C TYR A 461 -13.49 14.70 15.98
N HIS A 462 -12.65 13.84 16.57
CA HIS A 462 -12.63 12.42 16.25
C HIS A 462 -14.00 11.78 16.47
N LEU A 463 -14.68 12.09 17.58
CA LEU A 463 -16.00 11.53 17.89
C LEU A 463 -17.08 12.04 16.94
N ALA A 464 -17.01 13.30 16.48
CA ALA A 464 -17.88 13.81 15.42
C ALA A 464 -17.62 13.07 14.11
N LEU A 465 -16.36 12.92 13.70
CA LEU A 465 -15.96 12.18 12.50
C LEU A 465 -16.43 10.73 12.54
N ARG A 466 -16.26 10.05 13.69
CA ARG A 466 -16.69 8.67 13.94
C ARG A 466 -18.19 8.47 13.70
N ARG A 467 -19.02 9.47 14.02
CA ARG A 467 -20.48 9.43 13.75
C ARG A 467 -20.81 9.68 12.29
N ARG A 468 -20.13 10.62 11.63
CA ARG A 468 -20.41 11.01 10.24
C ARG A 468 -19.86 10.03 9.20
N ASN A 469 -18.69 9.47 9.46
CA ASN A 469 -17.95 8.63 8.52
C ASN A 469 -17.33 7.43 9.24
N PRO A 470 -18.15 6.49 9.76
CA PRO A 470 -17.63 5.29 10.39
C PRO A 470 -16.84 4.47 9.38
N ALA A 471 -15.69 3.96 9.81
CA ALA A 471 -14.74 3.26 8.97
C ALA A 471 -14.15 2.03 9.67
N PRO A 472 -13.77 0.99 8.89
CA PRO A 472 -13.17 -0.25 9.41
C PRO A 472 -11.78 -0.04 10.03
N TYR A 473 -11.03 0.96 9.57
CA TYR A 473 -9.69 1.30 10.04
C TYR A 473 -9.63 2.74 10.56
N ALA A 474 -10.67 3.17 11.29
CA ALA A 474 -10.64 4.46 11.95
C ALA A 474 -9.57 4.45 13.06
N ALA A 475 -9.00 5.62 13.36
CA ALA A 475 -8.04 5.74 14.44
C ALA A 475 -7.99 7.15 15.01
N TYR A 476 -7.67 7.24 16.30
CA TYR A 476 -7.27 8.46 16.98
C TYR A 476 -5.89 8.25 17.61
N LEU A 477 -4.92 9.07 17.22
CA LEU A 477 -3.60 9.11 17.85
C LEU A 477 -3.42 10.48 18.51
N ARG A 478 -3.28 10.50 19.83
CA ARG A 478 -2.82 11.67 20.59
C ARG A 478 -1.31 11.56 20.77
N LEU A 479 -0.59 12.57 20.34
CA LEU A 479 0.82 12.47 19.98
C LEU A 479 1.62 13.67 20.51
N GLY A 480 1.33 14.05 21.76
CA GLY A 480 1.88 15.23 22.41
C GLY A 480 1.32 16.51 21.80
N GLU A 481 2.11 17.16 20.95
CA GLU A 481 1.83 18.49 20.38
C GLU A 481 0.84 18.44 19.20
N PHE A 482 0.56 17.26 18.67
CA PHE A 482 -0.37 17.07 17.55
C PHE A 482 -1.24 15.83 17.75
N ALA A 483 -2.27 15.70 16.92
CA ALA A 483 -3.16 14.55 16.91
C ALA A 483 -3.56 14.14 15.49
N VAL A 484 -3.83 12.86 15.30
CA VAL A 484 -4.26 12.27 14.03
C VAL A 484 -5.63 11.64 14.19
N MET A 485 -6.61 12.07 13.40
CA MET A 485 -7.98 11.56 13.39
C MET A 485 -8.28 10.94 12.02
N SER A 486 -8.17 9.62 11.92
CA SER A 486 -8.34 8.84 10.69
C SER A 486 -9.72 8.18 10.62
N SER A 487 -10.30 8.15 9.43
CA SER A 487 -11.50 7.37 9.07
C SER A 487 -11.25 6.54 7.80
N SER A 488 -10.09 5.87 7.75
CA SER A 488 -9.64 5.18 6.55
C SER A 488 -10.48 3.93 6.21
N PRO A 489 -10.96 3.79 4.97
CA PRO A 489 -11.65 2.59 4.50
C PRO A 489 -10.70 1.49 3.99
N GLU A 490 -9.43 1.82 3.73
CA GLU A 490 -8.51 1.01 2.92
C GLU A 490 -7.36 0.45 3.75
N ARG A 491 -7.20 -0.87 3.69
CA ARG A 491 -6.06 -1.58 4.28
C ARG A 491 -4.86 -1.41 3.36
N PHE A 492 -3.74 -0.96 3.91
CA PHE A 492 -2.47 -0.98 3.20
C PHE A 492 -1.94 -2.42 3.13
N ILE A 493 -1.68 -3.01 4.30
CA ILE A 493 -1.09 -4.35 4.39
C ILE A 493 -1.41 -4.98 5.74
N ARG A 494 -1.73 -6.28 5.71
CA ARG A 494 -1.87 -7.12 6.90
C ARG A 494 -0.91 -8.29 6.80
N VAL A 495 -0.17 -8.53 7.89
CA VAL A 495 0.71 -9.69 8.05
C VAL A 495 0.16 -10.52 9.19
N HIS A 496 -0.21 -11.76 8.90
CA HIS A 496 -0.66 -12.74 9.87
C HIS A 496 0.53 -13.40 10.58
N THR A 497 0.28 -13.94 11.77
CA THR A 497 1.30 -14.61 12.59
C THR A 497 1.88 -15.88 11.93
N ASP A 498 1.20 -16.44 10.94
CA ASP A 498 1.64 -17.60 10.16
C ASP A 498 2.53 -17.24 8.94
N GLY A 499 2.81 -15.94 8.76
CA GLY A 499 3.58 -15.40 7.63
C GLY A 499 2.77 -15.13 6.36
N THR A 500 1.45 -15.33 6.37
CA THR A 500 0.59 -14.90 5.28
C THR A 500 0.51 -13.37 5.27
N VAL A 501 0.68 -12.75 4.11
CA VAL A 501 0.52 -11.31 3.91
C VAL A 501 -0.59 -11.03 2.91
N GLU A 502 -1.40 -10.01 3.17
CA GLU A 502 -2.46 -9.58 2.28
C GLU A 502 -2.56 -8.05 2.15
N SER A 503 -2.97 -7.60 0.97
CA SER A 503 -3.38 -6.23 0.68
C SER A 503 -4.71 -6.26 -0.05
N ARG A 504 -5.62 -5.33 0.29
CA ARG A 504 -7.00 -5.31 -0.23
C ARG A 504 -7.33 -3.92 -0.80
N PRO A 505 -6.87 -3.62 -2.03
CA PRO A 505 -7.22 -2.37 -2.69
C PRO A 505 -8.73 -2.27 -2.91
N ILE A 506 -9.25 -1.05 -2.74
CA ILE A 506 -10.65 -0.73 -2.94
C ILE A 506 -10.74 0.36 -4.00
N LYS A 507 -11.51 0.12 -5.07
CA LYS A 507 -11.69 1.09 -6.15
C LYS A 507 -13.10 0.99 -6.70
N GLY A 508 -13.90 2.04 -6.52
CA GLY A 508 -15.33 2.03 -6.82
C GLY A 508 -16.16 1.72 -5.58
N THR A 509 -17.09 2.60 -5.27
CA THR A 509 -18.00 2.49 -4.12
C THR A 509 -19.34 3.08 -4.53
N VAL A 510 -20.43 2.35 -4.27
CA VAL A 510 -21.80 2.80 -4.51
C VAL A 510 -22.56 2.67 -3.20
N ALA A 511 -23.36 3.68 -2.83
CA ALA A 511 -24.18 3.63 -1.63
C ALA A 511 -25.26 2.54 -1.76
N ARG A 512 -25.62 1.89 -0.65
CA ARG A 512 -26.77 0.98 -0.61
C ARG A 512 -28.04 1.75 -0.91
N HIS A 513 -28.95 1.11 -1.64
CA HIS A 513 -30.26 1.65 -1.94
C HIS A 513 -31.37 0.86 -1.24
N PRO A 514 -32.39 1.51 -0.64
CA PRO A 514 -33.49 0.80 0.03
C PRO A 514 -34.34 -0.06 -0.92
N ASP A 515 -34.48 0.36 -2.18
CA ASP A 515 -35.10 -0.44 -3.25
C ASP A 515 -34.11 -1.52 -3.74
N PRO A 516 -34.42 -2.82 -3.61
CA PRO A 516 -33.55 -3.92 -4.01
C PRO A 516 -33.17 -3.92 -5.49
N VAL A 517 -34.03 -3.43 -6.39
CA VAL A 517 -33.75 -3.40 -7.84
C VAL A 517 -32.70 -2.34 -8.15
N LEU A 518 -32.83 -1.15 -7.55
CA LEU A 518 -31.86 -0.08 -7.70
C LEU A 518 -30.55 -0.41 -6.96
N ASP A 519 -30.61 -1.11 -5.82
CA ASP A 519 -29.44 -1.59 -5.07
C ASP A 519 -28.63 -2.58 -5.92
N GLU A 520 -29.30 -3.55 -6.54
CA GLU A 520 -28.67 -4.54 -7.41
C GLU A 520 -28.12 -3.90 -8.69
N ALA A 521 -28.83 -2.93 -9.28
CA ALA A 521 -28.33 -2.18 -10.42
C ALA A 521 -27.05 -1.40 -10.08
N GLY A 522 -27.01 -0.74 -8.92
CA GLY A 522 -25.82 -0.04 -8.41
C GLY A 522 -24.66 -0.99 -8.09
N ARG A 523 -24.97 -2.19 -7.56
CA ARG A 523 -23.99 -3.25 -7.34
C ARG A 523 -23.40 -3.73 -8.67
N ALA A 524 -24.24 -4.02 -9.66
CA ALA A 524 -23.83 -4.49 -10.97
C ALA A 524 -22.98 -3.45 -11.72
N SER A 525 -23.29 -2.15 -11.56
CA SER A 525 -22.57 -1.08 -12.26
C SER A 525 -21.09 -0.98 -11.87
N LEU A 526 -20.71 -1.36 -10.65
CA LEU A 526 -19.31 -1.35 -10.19
C LEU A 526 -18.39 -2.20 -11.07
N THR A 527 -18.89 -3.32 -11.60
CA THR A 527 -18.10 -4.22 -12.45
C THR A 527 -18.23 -3.91 -13.95
N ALA A 528 -19.15 -3.04 -14.35
CA ALA A 528 -19.49 -2.83 -15.77
C ALA A 528 -18.54 -1.85 -16.49
N SER A 529 -17.91 -0.92 -15.77
CA SER A 529 -17.07 0.12 -16.37
C SER A 529 -15.68 -0.40 -16.77
N ALA A 530 -15.33 -0.24 -18.05
CA ALA A 530 -13.99 -0.56 -18.56
C ALA A 530 -12.89 0.28 -17.88
N LYS A 531 -13.17 1.57 -17.58
CA LYS A 531 -12.27 2.49 -16.85
C LYS A 531 -11.94 1.91 -15.47
N THR A 532 -12.95 1.55 -14.69
CA THR A 532 -12.79 1.01 -13.34
C THR A 532 -12.04 -0.33 -13.33
N ARG A 533 -12.27 -1.18 -14.34
CA ARG A 533 -11.51 -2.44 -14.50
C ARG A 533 -10.03 -2.19 -14.79
N ALA A 534 -9.71 -1.26 -15.68
CA ALA A 534 -8.32 -0.92 -16.02
C ALA A 534 -7.56 -0.34 -14.82
N GLU A 535 -8.20 0.57 -14.06
CA GLU A 535 -7.64 1.15 -12.84
C GLU A 535 -7.38 0.10 -11.75
N ASN A 536 -8.36 -0.77 -11.49
CA ASN A 536 -8.18 -1.85 -10.53
C ASN A 536 -7.07 -2.82 -10.97
N LEU A 537 -7.03 -3.17 -12.26
CA LEU A 537 -6.02 -4.06 -12.81
C LEU A 537 -4.60 -3.48 -12.60
N MET A 538 -4.41 -2.19 -12.88
CA MET A 538 -3.15 -1.47 -12.63
C MET A 538 -2.72 -1.58 -11.16
N ILE A 539 -3.63 -1.31 -10.23
CA ILE A 539 -3.35 -1.39 -8.79
C ILE A 539 -3.08 -2.81 -8.33
N VAL A 540 -3.84 -3.80 -8.82
CA VAL A 540 -3.62 -5.21 -8.47
C VAL A 540 -2.24 -5.67 -8.95
N ASP A 541 -1.86 -5.35 -10.18
CA ASP A 541 -0.52 -5.69 -10.67
C ASP A 541 0.58 -4.95 -9.89
N LEU A 542 0.36 -3.69 -9.49
CA LEU A 542 1.31 -2.95 -8.65
C LEU A 542 1.50 -3.61 -7.28
N LEU A 543 0.41 -4.03 -6.62
CA LEU A 543 0.47 -4.68 -5.31
C LEU A 543 1.06 -6.09 -5.39
N ARG A 544 0.79 -6.83 -6.48
CA ARG A 544 1.47 -8.12 -6.74
C ARG A 544 2.97 -7.92 -6.87
N ASN A 545 3.42 -6.84 -7.50
CA ASN A 545 4.84 -6.51 -7.63
C ASN A 545 5.45 -6.16 -6.27
N ASP A 546 4.77 -5.32 -5.48
CA ASP A 546 5.23 -4.95 -4.13
C ASP A 546 5.41 -6.19 -3.25
N LEU A 547 4.41 -7.08 -3.21
CA LEU A 547 4.53 -8.35 -2.46
C LEU A 547 5.54 -9.30 -3.10
N GLY A 548 5.67 -9.31 -4.42
CA GLY A 548 6.59 -10.15 -5.18
C GLY A 548 8.07 -9.92 -4.84
N ARG A 549 8.40 -8.75 -4.28
CA ARG A 549 9.74 -8.40 -3.77
C ARG A 549 10.14 -9.14 -2.50
N VAL A 550 9.16 -9.48 -1.67
CA VAL A 550 9.39 -9.97 -0.30
C VAL A 550 8.77 -11.33 -0.01
N CYS A 551 7.90 -11.83 -0.90
CA CYS A 551 7.25 -13.13 -0.75
C CYS A 551 8.01 -14.25 -1.48
N ASP A 552 7.80 -15.48 -1.00
CA ASP A 552 8.33 -16.68 -1.64
C ASP A 552 7.88 -16.75 -3.11
N PRO A 553 8.78 -17.11 -4.06
CA PRO A 553 8.41 -17.31 -5.45
C PRO A 553 7.22 -18.27 -5.63
N GLY A 554 6.24 -17.85 -6.44
CA GLY A 554 5.02 -18.60 -6.72
C GLY A 554 3.94 -18.50 -5.63
N SER A 555 4.20 -17.80 -4.52
CA SER A 555 3.20 -17.64 -3.44
C SER A 555 2.24 -16.46 -3.64
N VAL A 556 2.60 -15.50 -4.51
CA VAL A 556 1.79 -14.30 -4.74
C VAL A 556 0.63 -14.62 -5.67
N THR A 557 -0.59 -14.53 -5.14
CA THR A 557 -1.84 -14.88 -5.81
C THR A 557 -2.90 -13.79 -5.65
N VAL A 558 -3.90 -13.80 -6.52
CA VAL A 558 -5.05 -12.89 -6.47
C VAL A 558 -6.32 -13.74 -6.28
N PRO A 559 -6.62 -14.21 -5.05
CA PRO A 559 -7.77 -15.07 -4.80
C PRO A 559 -9.12 -14.43 -5.14
N GLU A 560 -9.22 -13.11 -4.99
CA GLU A 560 -10.41 -12.32 -5.32
C GLU A 560 -9.99 -11.20 -6.26
N PHE A 561 -10.53 -11.18 -7.47
CA PHE A 561 -10.24 -10.16 -8.48
C PHE A 561 -11.54 -9.51 -8.93
N LEU A 562 -11.66 -8.19 -8.69
CA LEU A 562 -12.85 -7.40 -9.04
C LEU A 562 -14.15 -7.97 -8.46
N VAL A 563 -14.12 -8.39 -7.19
CA VAL A 563 -15.30 -8.92 -6.49
C VAL A 563 -16.05 -7.76 -5.86
N THR A 564 -17.36 -7.67 -6.11
CA THR A 564 -18.20 -6.71 -5.41
C THR A 564 -18.60 -7.27 -4.05
N GLU A 565 -18.13 -6.65 -2.99
CA GLU A 565 -18.53 -6.93 -1.61
C GLU A 565 -19.66 -5.98 -1.19
N THR A 566 -20.68 -6.54 -0.53
CA THR A 566 -21.82 -5.80 0.00
C THR A 566 -21.66 -5.60 1.50
N TYR A 567 -21.67 -4.34 1.92
CA TYR A 567 -21.58 -3.91 3.30
C TYR A 567 -22.90 -3.28 3.75
N ALA A 568 -22.98 -2.87 5.03
CA ALA A 568 -24.21 -2.34 5.60
C ALA A 568 -24.70 -1.08 4.88
N THR A 569 -23.77 -0.20 4.48
CA THR A 569 -24.09 1.13 3.90
C THR A 569 -23.60 1.31 2.47
N VAL A 570 -22.71 0.45 1.98
CA VAL A 570 -22.14 0.56 0.62
C VAL A 570 -21.93 -0.80 -0.05
N HIS A 571 -21.86 -0.81 -1.39
CA HIS A 571 -21.20 -1.84 -2.19
C HIS A 571 -19.81 -1.35 -2.56
N GLN A 572 -18.79 -2.22 -2.50
CA GLN A 572 -17.42 -1.88 -2.89
C GLN A 572 -16.83 -2.93 -3.80
N LEU A 573 -16.05 -2.50 -4.79
CA LEU A 573 -15.28 -3.40 -5.62
C LEU A 573 -13.89 -3.60 -4.98
N VAL A 574 -13.64 -4.84 -4.59
CA VAL A 574 -12.46 -5.24 -3.82
C VAL A 574 -11.68 -6.27 -4.63
N SER A 575 -10.36 -6.15 -4.58
CA SER A 575 -9.46 -7.24 -4.97
C SER A 575 -8.60 -7.60 -3.77
N THR A 576 -8.21 -8.86 -3.66
CA THR A 576 -7.32 -9.34 -2.59
C THR A 576 -6.05 -9.86 -3.24
N VAL A 577 -4.90 -9.30 -2.86
CA VAL A 577 -3.58 -9.82 -3.24
C VAL A 577 -2.95 -10.46 -2.01
N ARG A 578 -2.53 -11.71 -2.12
CA ARG A 578 -1.99 -12.50 -1.01
C ARG A 578 -0.65 -13.12 -1.38
N GLY A 579 0.27 -13.17 -0.43
CA GLY A 579 1.57 -13.85 -0.55
C GLY A 579 1.98 -14.55 0.74
N ARG A 580 3.10 -15.28 0.70
CA ARG A 580 3.72 -15.88 1.87
C ARG A 580 5.11 -15.30 2.10
N LEU A 581 5.34 -14.74 3.27
CA LEU A 581 6.65 -14.23 3.67
C LEU A 581 7.58 -15.40 4.02
N PRO A 582 8.83 -15.38 3.54
CA PRO A 582 9.87 -16.28 4.01
C PRO A 582 10.14 -16.06 5.51
N GLY A 583 10.47 -17.11 6.26
CA GLY A 583 10.66 -17.03 7.72
C GLY A 583 11.77 -16.10 8.23
N HIS A 584 12.59 -15.53 7.33
CA HIS A 584 13.64 -14.55 7.65
C HIS A 584 13.22 -13.10 7.38
N VAL A 585 12.07 -12.87 6.73
CA VAL A 585 11.53 -11.54 6.44
C VAL A 585 10.57 -11.17 7.56
N SER A 586 10.82 -10.05 8.25
CA SER A 586 9.92 -9.57 9.30
C SER A 586 8.72 -8.79 8.72
N PRO A 587 7.62 -8.63 9.48
CA PRO A 587 6.51 -7.77 9.06
C PRO A 587 6.94 -6.34 8.75
N VAL A 588 7.97 -5.83 9.42
CA VAL A 588 8.51 -4.48 9.21
C VAL A 588 9.25 -4.39 7.87
N ASP A 589 10.01 -5.42 7.50
CA ASP A 589 10.70 -5.48 6.21
C ASP A 589 9.69 -5.54 5.06
N CYS A 590 8.60 -6.30 5.25
CA CYS A 590 7.50 -6.38 4.29
C CYS A 590 6.85 -5.00 4.09
N VAL A 591 6.50 -4.30 5.17
CA VAL A 591 5.95 -2.94 5.12
C VAL A 591 6.91 -1.98 4.42
N ARG A 592 8.20 -1.98 4.78
CA ARG A 592 9.22 -1.12 4.17
C ARG A 592 9.32 -1.33 2.65
N ALA A 593 9.31 -2.58 2.19
CA ALA A 593 9.43 -2.89 0.78
C ALA A 593 8.20 -2.48 -0.07
N CYS A 594 7.02 -2.44 0.56
CA CYS A 594 5.77 -2.08 -0.10
C CYS A 594 5.44 -0.57 0.01
N PHE A 595 6.08 0.16 0.92
CA PHE A 595 5.77 1.55 1.22
C PHE A 595 6.39 2.54 0.20
N PRO A 596 5.71 3.66 -0.13
CA PRO A 596 4.32 4.00 0.20
C PRO A 596 3.30 3.15 -0.55
N GLY A 597 2.05 3.16 -0.07
CA GLY A 597 0.95 2.44 -0.70
C GLY A 597 0.76 2.82 -2.17
N GLY A 598 0.58 1.81 -3.02
CA GLY A 598 0.44 1.99 -4.46
C GLY A 598 -0.70 2.91 -4.88
N SER A 599 -1.85 2.81 -4.19
CA SER A 599 -3.04 3.65 -4.41
C SER A 599 -2.81 5.14 -4.08
N MET A 600 -1.79 5.46 -3.29
CA MET A 600 -1.42 6.83 -2.92
C MET A 600 -0.16 7.32 -3.63
N THR A 601 0.32 6.58 -4.63
CA THR A 601 1.48 6.99 -5.44
C THR A 601 1.10 6.90 -6.92
N GLY A 602 1.21 5.71 -7.49
CA GLY A 602 1.04 5.44 -8.90
C GLY A 602 2.08 4.45 -9.40
N ALA A 603 2.10 4.21 -10.70
CA ALA A 603 2.94 3.20 -11.33
C ALA A 603 3.55 3.75 -12.62
N PRO A 604 4.87 3.66 -12.87
CA PRO A 604 5.91 3.13 -11.98
C PRO A 604 6.19 4.00 -10.75
N LYS A 605 6.34 3.36 -9.58
CA LYS A 605 6.30 4.03 -8.26
C LYS A 605 7.34 5.15 -8.11
N LEU A 606 8.63 4.87 -8.38
CA LEU A 606 9.71 5.84 -8.18
C LEU A 606 9.60 7.04 -9.13
N ARG A 607 9.33 6.78 -10.41
CA ARG A 607 9.16 7.85 -11.42
C ARG A 607 7.95 8.72 -11.10
N THR A 608 6.85 8.09 -10.68
CA THR A 608 5.61 8.79 -10.33
C THR A 608 5.75 9.66 -9.09
N MET A 609 6.46 9.20 -8.05
CA MET A 609 6.73 10.03 -6.87
C MET A 609 7.51 11.30 -7.20
N ARG A 610 8.46 11.25 -8.14
CA ARG A 610 9.19 12.45 -8.61
C ARG A 610 8.29 13.45 -9.34
N ILE A 611 7.32 12.94 -10.11
CA ILE A 611 6.30 13.76 -10.77
C ILE A 611 5.42 14.43 -9.72
N ILE A 612 4.94 13.65 -8.74
CA ILE A 612 4.15 14.14 -7.61
C ILE A 612 4.90 15.24 -6.84
N ASP A 613 6.17 15.02 -6.50
CA ASP A 613 6.98 16.00 -5.76
C ASP A 613 7.06 17.35 -6.47
N ARG A 614 7.20 17.32 -7.80
CA ARG A 614 7.24 18.53 -8.63
C ARG A 614 5.87 19.21 -8.72
N LEU A 615 4.80 18.46 -8.90
CA LEU A 615 3.45 19.00 -9.10
C LEU A 615 2.86 19.54 -7.78
N GLU A 616 2.95 18.77 -6.69
CA GLU A 616 2.35 19.17 -5.42
C GLU A 616 3.15 20.29 -4.75
N GLY A 617 4.48 20.29 -4.88
CA GLY A 617 5.35 21.34 -4.35
C GLY A 617 5.35 21.45 -2.82
N ARG A 618 4.93 20.39 -2.11
CA ARG A 618 4.86 20.32 -0.64
C ARG A 618 4.91 18.88 -0.15
N ALA A 619 5.21 18.72 1.14
CA ALA A 619 5.11 17.43 1.82
C ALA A 619 3.64 17.04 2.04
N ARG A 620 3.36 15.73 1.99
CA ARG A 620 2.05 15.18 2.40
C ARG A 620 1.97 14.92 3.92
N GLY A 621 3.12 14.77 4.58
CA GLY A 621 3.20 14.51 6.02
C GLY A 621 2.53 13.20 6.41
N VAL A 622 1.62 13.23 7.39
CA VAL A 622 0.90 12.02 7.84
C VAL A 622 -0.01 11.46 6.75
N TYR A 623 -0.62 12.31 5.92
CA TYR A 623 -1.51 11.89 4.83
C TYR A 623 -0.77 11.11 3.74
N SER A 624 -1.44 10.15 3.10
CA SER A 624 -0.83 9.18 2.15
C SER A 624 0.22 8.24 2.77
N GLY A 625 0.44 8.32 4.07
CA GLY A 625 1.27 7.40 4.83
C GLY A 625 0.55 6.08 5.16
N ALA A 626 1.03 5.40 6.20
CA ALA A 626 0.40 4.19 6.75
C ALA A 626 0.23 4.31 8.27
N LEU A 627 -0.89 3.83 8.80
CA LEU A 627 -1.22 3.89 10.24
C LEU A 627 -1.76 2.55 10.71
N GLY A 628 -1.25 2.05 11.84
CA GLY A 628 -1.72 0.80 12.43
C GLY A 628 -0.78 0.29 13.51
N TYR A 629 -0.55 -1.02 13.51
CA TYR A 629 0.27 -1.66 14.53
C TYR A 629 1.22 -2.74 14.01
N PHE A 630 2.27 -3.00 14.80
CA PHE A 630 3.08 -4.22 14.78
C PHE A 630 2.99 -4.90 16.15
N GLY A 631 2.35 -6.05 16.22
CA GLY A 631 2.14 -6.81 17.45
C GLY A 631 3.37 -7.64 17.81
N PHE A 632 3.66 -7.75 19.12
CA PHE A 632 4.74 -8.59 19.61
C PHE A 632 4.47 -10.11 19.46
N GLY A 633 3.21 -10.49 19.20
CA GLY A 633 2.86 -11.85 18.76
C GLY A 633 3.25 -12.17 17.31
N GLY A 634 3.66 -11.16 16.52
CA GLY A 634 4.16 -11.30 15.15
C GLY A 634 3.22 -10.84 14.05
N GLY A 635 1.96 -10.48 14.37
CA GLY A 635 1.03 -9.92 13.39
C GLY A 635 1.19 -8.41 13.22
N ALA A 636 0.74 -7.88 12.08
CA ALA A 636 0.68 -6.46 11.78
C ALA A 636 -0.56 -6.15 10.93
N ASP A 637 -1.19 -5.00 11.15
CA ASP A 637 -2.29 -4.51 10.30
C ASP A 637 -2.15 -2.99 10.19
N LEU A 638 -1.96 -2.49 8.98
CA LEU A 638 -1.83 -1.07 8.69
C LEU A 638 -2.83 -0.65 7.61
N SER A 639 -3.43 0.51 7.82
CA SER A 639 -4.29 1.19 6.86
C SER A 639 -3.53 2.24 6.08
N ILE A 640 -4.00 2.56 4.88
CA ILE A 640 -3.56 3.76 4.17
C ILE A 640 -4.09 4.98 4.92
N VAL A 641 -3.28 6.03 5.10
CA VAL A 641 -3.74 7.26 5.73
C VAL A 641 -4.47 8.14 4.71
N ILE A 642 -5.78 7.87 4.57
CA ILE A 642 -6.74 8.67 3.82
C ILE A 642 -7.98 8.93 4.66
N ARG A 643 -8.76 9.95 4.28
CA ARG A 643 -9.91 10.44 5.07
C ARG A 643 -9.47 10.73 6.51
N THR A 644 -8.38 11.49 6.62
CA THR A 644 -7.68 11.77 7.88
C THR A 644 -7.52 13.27 8.05
N ALA A 645 -7.76 13.74 9.28
CA ALA A 645 -7.41 15.08 9.73
C ALA A 645 -6.19 15.03 10.67
N VAL A 646 -5.34 16.06 10.59
CA VAL A 646 -4.19 16.25 11.48
C VAL A 646 -4.36 17.60 12.17
N TRP A 647 -4.30 17.60 13.50
CA TRP A 647 -4.40 18.78 14.32
C TRP A 647 -3.03 19.12 14.92
N GLU A 648 -2.54 20.34 14.71
CA GLU A 648 -1.26 20.85 15.22
C GLU A 648 -1.48 22.14 16.04
N GLY A 649 -2.27 22.04 17.12
CA GLY A 649 -2.55 23.15 18.04
C GLY A 649 -3.49 24.22 17.46
N SER A 650 -3.00 24.96 16.47
CA SER A 650 -3.68 26.10 15.84
C SER A 650 -4.23 25.82 14.45
N GLU A 651 -3.90 24.67 13.87
CA GLU A 651 -4.33 24.29 12.52
C GLU A 651 -4.93 22.89 12.51
N LEU A 652 -6.02 22.71 11.77
CA LEU A 652 -6.60 21.41 11.44
C LEU A 652 -6.51 21.22 9.93
N THR A 653 -5.70 20.26 9.48
CA THR A 653 -5.51 19.98 8.05
C THR A 653 -6.13 18.66 7.66
N VAL A 654 -6.66 18.59 6.44
CA VAL A 654 -7.25 17.40 5.83
C VAL A 654 -6.61 17.18 4.47
N GLY A 655 -6.07 15.99 4.24
CA GLY A 655 -5.61 15.58 2.91
C GLY A 655 -6.75 15.03 2.06
N THR A 656 -6.74 15.34 0.77
CA THR A 656 -7.68 14.80 -0.22
C THR A 656 -6.99 14.61 -1.57
N GLY A 657 -7.53 13.79 -2.47
CA GLY A 657 -6.91 13.52 -3.76
C GLY A 657 -7.47 12.30 -4.46
N GLY A 658 -6.97 12.03 -5.65
CA GLY A 658 -7.45 10.97 -6.53
C GLY A 658 -6.40 10.50 -7.52
N ALA A 659 -6.64 9.33 -8.09
CA ALA A 659 -5.79 8.76 -9.11
C ALA A 659 -6.17 9.35 -10.47
N VAL A 660 -5.24 10.07 -11.09
CA VAL A 660 -5.36 10.53 -12.47
C VAL A 660 -4.95 9.39 -13.40
N VAL A 661 -5.86 8.99 -14.27
CA VAL A 661 -5.66 8.01 -15.34
C VAL A 661 -5.93 8.64 -16.71
N LEU A 662 -5.68 7.93 -17.81
CA LEU A 662 -5.81 8.49 -19.17
C LEU A 662 -7.20 9.05 -19.50
N ASP A 663 -8.25 8.48 -18.91
CA ASP A 663 -9.65 8.86 -19.10
C ASP A 663 -10.18 9.73 -17.94
N SER A 664 -9.29 10.36 -17.17
CA SER A 664 -9.66 11.34 -16.14
C SER A 664 -10.04 12.68 -16.78
N ASP A 665 -11.09 13.30 -16.27
CA ASP A 665 -11.49 14.67 -16.59
C ASP A 665 -11.05 15.62 -15.45
N PRO A 666 -10.32 16.71 -15.72
CA PRO A 666 -9.82 17.60 -14.66
C PRO A 666 -10.89 18.15 -13.72
N ALA A 667 -12.09 18.46 -14.21
CA ALA A 667 -13.17 19.00 -13.39
C ALA A 667 -13.80 17.91 -12.52
N GLU A 668 -14.01 16.71 -13.08
CA GLU A 668 -14.50 15.55 -12.31
C GLU A 668 -13.52 15.17 -11.19
N GLU A 669 -12.21 15.14 -11.47
CA GLU A 669 -11.19 14.82 -10.46
C GLU A 669 -11.18 15.85 -9.32
N PHE A 670 -11.26 17.15 -9.64
CA PHE A 670 -11.37 18.19 -8.62
C PHE A 670 -12.64 18.04 -7.78
N ALA A 671 -13.80 17.82 -8.41
CA ALA A 671 -15.06 17.60 -7.71
C ALA A 671 -14.98 16.38 -6.77
N GLU A 672 -14.33 15.30 -7.20
CA GLU A 672 -14.10 14.12 -6.39
C GLU A 672 -13.25 14.43 -5.14
N THR A 673 -12.22 15.28 -5.25
CA THR A 673 -11.44 15.69 -4.08
C THR A 673 -12.29 16.40 -3.02
N MET A 674 -13.27 17.21 -3.44
CA MET A 674 -14.17 17.92 -2.54
C MET A 674 -15.16 16.96 -1.88
N VAL A 675 -15.72 16.00 -2.64
CA VAL A 675 -16.56 14.93 -2.10
C VAL A 675 -15.78 14.08 -1.08
N LYS A 676 -14.50 13.80 -1.35
CA LYS A 676 -13.64 13.04 -0.44
C LYS A 676 -13.34 13.79 0.87
N ALA A 677 -13.25 15.11 0.83
CA ALA A 677 -13.04 15.94 2.02
C ALA A 677 -14.33 16.24 2.80
N ALA A 678 -15.50 16.20 2.15
CA ALA A 678 -16.76 16.71 2.67
C ALA A 678 -17.13 16.20 4.08
N ALA A 679 -16.99 14.90 4.34
CA ALA A 679 -17.32 14.33 5.66
C ALA A 679 -16.42 14.85 6.79
N LEU A 680 -15.14 15.13 6.48
CA LEU A 680 -14.19 15.69 7.45
C LEU A 680 -14.48 17.16 7.71
N VAL A 681 -14.76 17.93 6.65
CA VAL A 681 -15.21 19.33 6.80
C VAL A 681 -16.49 19.40 7.62
N ALA A 682 -17.47 18.54 7.34
CA ALA A 682 -18.74 18.54 8.06
C ALA A 682 -18.59 18.13 9.54
N ALA A 683 -17.66 17.25 9.88
CA ALA A 683 -17.35 16.91 11.27
C ALA A 683 -16.83 18.10 12.07
N ARG A 684 -16.14 19.05 11.42
CA ARG A 684 -15.72 20.30 12.04
C ARG A 684 -16.90 21.22 12.35
N GLU A 685 -17.87 21.30 11.45
CA GLU A 685 -19.03 22.19 11.61
C GLU A 685 -19.96 21.74 12.75
N ASP A 686 -20.07 20.44 13.01
CA ASP A 686 -20.83 19.91 14.16
C ASP A 686 -20.37 20.49 15.51
N LEU A 687 -19.06 20.73 15.63
CA LEU A 687 -18.48 21.30 16.84
C LEU A 687 -18.74 22.80 16.97
N ARG A 688 -19.01 23.51 15.87
CA ARG A 688 -19.38 24.94 15.90
C ARG A 688 -20.80 25.12 16.41
N THR A 689 -21.74 24.33 15.90
CA THR A 689 -23.15 24.38 16.29
C THR A 689 -23.38 24.00 17.75
N ALA A 690 -22.54 23.13 18.32
CA ALA A 690 -22.64 22.74 19.73
C ALA A 690 -22.27 23.87 20.72
N VAL A 691 -21.53 24.89 20.28
CA VAL A 691 -21.03 26.00 21.13
C VAL A 691 -21.98 27.21 21.10
N THR A 692 -23.02 27.21 20.28
CA THR A 692 -24.00 28.32 20.18
C THR A 692 -25.42 27.89 20.60
N PRO A 693 -25.74 27.83 21.91
CA PRO A 693 -27.11 27.97 22.37
C PRO A 693 -27.51 29.45 22.37
N GLU A 694 -28.66 29.73 21.78
CA GLU A 694 -29.37 31.01 21.67
C GLU A 694 -29.11 32.02 22.82
N THR A 695 -28.37 33.09 22.53
CA THR A 695 -28.60 34.40 23.15
C THR A 695 -29.72 35.11 22.37
N ALA A 696 -30.92 34.54 22.39
CA ALA A 696 -32.13 35.27 22.03
C ALA A 696 -32.43 36.24 23.17
N THR A 697 -32.02 37.49 22.96
CA THR A 697 -32.27 38.64 23.82
C THR A 697 -33.77 38.86 23.92
N SER A 698 -34.34 38.53 25.08
CA SER A 698 -35.64 39.06 25.50
C SER A 698 -35.48 40.56 25.70
N THR A 699 -36.02 41.33 24.76
CA THR A 699 -36.30 42.76 24.94
C THR A 699 -37.78 42.86 25.30
N HIS A 700 -38.05 43.25 26.54
CA HIS A 700 -39.32 43.83 26.97
C HIS A 700 -39.27 45.35 26.85
#